data_AF-A0A6P1ZV59-F1
#
_entry.id   AF-A0A6P1ZV59-F1
#
_cell.length_a   1.000
_cell.length_b   1.000
_cell.length_c   1.000
_cell.angle_alpha   90.00
_cell.angle_beta   90.00
_cell.angle_gamma   90.00
#
_symmetry.space_group_name_H-M   'P 1'
#
loop_
_entity.id
_entity.type
_entity.pdbx_description
1 polymer ?
#
loop_
_entity_poly.entity_id
_entity_poly.type
_entity_poly.pdbx_seq_one_letter_code
_entity_poly.pdbx_strand_id
1 'polypeptide(L)'
;MLVVISFMIYAVATPALTNRFDDGNLPTKIVEVANPQSRLPATKILLPDWNRISLSQLPGIGQSGAIDGSPYSQALGYDLSRTWNVGMTPDQYLKLGDISEAFQAEEFSLQAIALRAWPETTGDFESIDLNKIPLSEFPLIGEQTLSHLAEVVPELAQTSVKDITPVAKLLQSQGIAASNLTLAQVLTQYEVGQRKLEEIDLSQFPITAIPNVDAVQIKELSNWMNSFVKNIPGLGAVPLALMPNPITKIGNLVMRIDAVYGRAENRRNRTISGSDVQGFSVPCTQRDCAYLELDDLENAGRGERSLLEGKQWISGKYQEVEGGWGILKAVNNGREPTGRLPFGKAFKVVVMEPDETTDTVDTALFLRFCAWQMGCTPYFIGPIPFFSYKVNALMFVGNLDSQSQSSSQTTSIPTGAKTQVSSNSAENATATNQMNPCNFTSPHGSMSSQSGDEINLRSLGNAIAKIESAGSGDDKAIGVYTCADQGLNCGRALGRYQLMSYNPYAVELIVAKPGGQEFLSRVEQGYKPTEAELFQFLPTADQEQAFLADMADKIQVTQAEIDPTTGEHFTGERLIERVAQKHFGGNYSLIDGGGSDAFGRLSLKDYGKTALASYRHSHDHSQTLTCVPSGQRFAFN
;
A
#
# COMPACT_ATOMS: atom_id res chain seq x y z
N MET A 1 -8.06 28.93 -53.82
CA MET A 1 -8.97 28.74 -52.67
C MET A 1 -9.35 27.27 -52.64
N LEU A 2 -8.61 26.46 -51.86
CA LEU A 2 -8.84 25.03 -51.72
C LEU A 2 -9.42 24.82 -50.32
N VAL A 3 -10.66 24.34 -50.24
CA VAL A 3 -11.35 24.06 -48.98
C VAL A 3 -10.99 22.62 -48.58
N VAL A 4 -10.24 22.48 -47.49
CA VAL A 4 -9.97 21.20 -46.83
C VAL A 4 -11.09 20.95 -45.83
N ILE A 5 -11.92 19.94 -46.09
CA ILE A 5 -12.99 19.48 -45.21
C ILE A 5 -12.35 18.52 -44.19
N SER A 6 -12.29 18.96 -42.93
CA SER A 6 -11.85 18.15 -41.80
C SER A 6 -13.04 17.35 -41.28
N PHE A 7 -12.95 16.01 -41.35
CA PHE A 7 -13.90 15.12 -40.70
C PHE A 7 -13.52 14.97 -39.21
N MET A 8 -14.27 15.63 -38.33
CA MET A 8 -14.25 15.30 -36.90
C MET A 8 -15.00 13.98 -36.69
N ILE A 9 -14.25 12.94 -36.33
CA ILE A 9 -14.80 11.70 -35.79
C ILE A 9 -15.06 11.96 -34.31
N TYR A 10 -16.33 12.00 -33.91
CA TYR A 10 -16.73 11.98 -32.51
C TYR A 10 -16.48 10.56 -31.97
N ALA A 11 -15.39 10.40 -31.21
CA ALA A 11 -15.23 9.24 -30.35
C ALA A 11 -16.24 9.36 -29.20
N VAL A 12 -17.24 8.48 -29.20
CA VAL A 12 -18.11 8.29 -28.04
C VAL A 12 -17.29 7.54 -27.00
N ALA A 13 -16.63 8.28 -26.10
CA ALA A 13 -15.99 7.72 -24.93
C ALA A 13 -17.09 7.26 -23.95
N THR A 14 -17.32 5.96 -23.88
CA THR A 14 -18.01 5.37 -22.72
C THR A 14 -17.10 5.54 -21.51
N PRO A 15 -17.53 6.15 -20.40
CA PRO A 15 -16.73 6.20 -19.20
C PRO A 15 -16.57 4.77 -18.68
N ALA A 16 -15.36 4.25 -18.70
CA ALA A 16 -15.00 3.10 -17.89
C ALA A 16 -15.17 3.53 -16.42
N LEU A 17 -16.14 2.95 -15.73
CA LEU A 17 -16.29 3.09 -14.28
C LEU A 17 -15.12 2.36 -13.63
N THR A 18 -14.01 3.07 -13.46
CA THR A 18 -12.88 2.65 -12.62
C THR A 18 -13.18 3.09 -11.20
N ASN A 19 -13.75 2.19 -10.39
CA ASN A 19 -13.75 2.40 -8.94
C ASN A 19 -12.32 2.14 -8.44
N ARG A 20 -11.50 3.20 -8.49
CA ARG A 20 -10.27 3.27 -7.69
C ARG A 20 -10.68 3.28 -6.21
N PHE A 21 -9.90 2.64 -5.34
CA PHE A 21 -9.98 2.94 -3.91
C PHE A 21 -9.92 4.48 -3.75
N ASP A 22 -10.92 5.05 -3.07
CA ASP A 22 -11.28 6.48 -3.08
C ASP A 22 -10.15 7.46 -2.70
N ASP A 23 -8.99 6.99 -2.23
CA ASP A 23 -7.88 7.84 -1.77
C ASP A 23 -6.58 7.68 -2.57
N GLY A 24 -6.54 6.84 -3.62
CA GLY A 24 -5.31 6.58 -4.39
C GLY A 24 -4.20 5.83 -3.63
N ASN A 25 -4.45 5.38 -2.40
CA ASN A 25 -3.51 4.61 -1.58
C ASN A 25 -3.75 3.09 -1.70
N LEU A 26 -2.66 2.33 -1.87
CA LEU A 26 -2.71 0.86 -1.89
C LEU A 26 -3.08 0.29 -0.51
N PRO A 27 -3.92 -0.76 -0.43
CA PRO A 27 -4.23 -1.44 0.82
C PRO A 27 -2.97 -1.90 1.57
N THR A 28 -2.87 -1.55 2.84
CA THR A 28 -1.78 -1.97 3.72
C THR A 28 -2.29 -2.78 4.91
N LYS A 29 -1.38 -3.50 5.55
CA LYS A 29 -1.61 -4.17 6.83
C LYS A 29 -0.44 -3.93 7.77
N ILE A 30 -0.76 -3.90 9.06
CA ILE A 30 0.23 -3.82 10.12
C ILE A 30 0.92 -5.18 10.26
N VAL A 31 2.24 -5.19 10.22
CA VAL A 31 3.08 -6.36 10.49
C VAL A 31 3.97 -6.04 11.66
N GLU A 32 4.02 -6.95 12.63
CA GLU A 32 4.97 -6.88 13.74
C GLU A 32 6.29 -7.51 13.31
N VAL A 33 7.37 -6.75 13.47
CA VAL A 33 8.73 -7.19 13.20
C VAL A 33 9.42 -7.28 14.55
N ALA A 34 9.73 -8.50 14.95
CA ALA A 34 10.53 -8.74 16.14
C ALA A 34 11.90 -8.07 15.94
N ASN A 35 12.32 -7.24 16.90
CA ASN A 35 13.69 -6.75 16.95
C ASN A 35 14.52 -7.76 17.78
N PRO A 36 15.33 -8.62 17.15
CA PRO A 36 16.09 -9.64 17.88
C PRO A 36 17.23 -9.03 18.71
N GLN A 37 17.56 -7.75 18.53
CA GLN A 37 18.68 -7.06 19.19
C GLN A 37 18.22 -6.26 20.41
N SER A 38 16.97 -5.80 20.45
CA SER A 38 16.44 -5.01 21.59
C SER A 38 15.54 -5.83 22.52
N ARG A 39 15.59 -5.59 23.84
CA ARG A 39 14.52 -6.01 24.78
C ARG A 39 13.21 -5.19 24.61
N LEU A 40 13.09 -4.40 23.54
CA LEU A 40 11.93 -3.55 23.27
C LEU A 40 10.79 -4.36 22.63
N PRO A 41 9.52 -3.93 22.78
CA PRO A 41 8.38 -4.55 22.11
C PRO A 41 8.56 -4.60 20.58
N ALA A 42 7.92 -5.57 19.93
CA ALA A 42 7.98 -5.74 18.49
C ALA A 42 7.58 -4.44 17.76
N THR A 43 8.37 -4.06 16.75
CA THR A 43 8.13 -2.83 15.99
C THR A 43 7.05 -3.08 14.94
N LYS A 44 6.03 -2.23 14.89
CA LYS A 44 4.94 -2.31 13.92
C LYS A 44 5.29 -1.50 12.66
N ILE A 45 5.07 -2.09 11.48
CA ILE A 45 5.27 -1.45 10.16
C ILE A 45 4.05 -1.71 9.26
N LEU A 46 3.74 -0.75 8.39
CA LEU A 46 2.78 -0.95 7.30
C LEU A 46 3.47 -1.60 6.11
N LEU A 47 2.95 -2.75 5.67
CA LEU A 47 3.34 -3.40 4.42
C LEU A 47 2.12 -3.53 3.51
N PRO A 48 2.30 -3.66 2.18
CA PRO A 48 1.23 -4.02 1.27
C PRO A 48 0.42 -5.21 1.78
N ASP A 49 -0.90 -5.09 1.71
CA ASP A 49 -1.76 -6.26 1.88
C ASP A 49 -2.02 -6.94 0.54
N TRP A 50 -1.12 -7.85 0.17
CA TRP A 50 -1.19 -8.61 -1.08
C TRP A 50 -2.46 -9.48 -1.23
N ASN A 51 -3.23 -9.68 -0.16
CA ASN A 51 -4.56 -10.32 -0.23
C ASN A 51 -5.65 -9.39 -0.77
N ARG A 52 -5.35 -8.08 -0.87
CA ARG A 52 -6.28 -7.02 -1.27
C ARG A 52 -5.74 -6.17 -2.43
N ILE A 53 -4.60 -6.57 -3.00
CA ILE A 53 -3.97 -5.89 -4.13
C ILE A 53 -3.92 -6.88 -5.29
N SER A 54 -4.54 -6.51 -6.41
CA SER A 54 -4.50 -7.21 -7.70
C SER A 54 -3.72 -6.40 -8.75
N LEU A 55 -3.55 -6.95 -9.96
CA LEU A 55 -2.91 -6.22 -11.07
C LEU A 55 -3.75 -5.04 -11.56
N SER A 56 -5.09 -5.14 -11.54
CA SER A 56 -6.00 -4.04 -11.90
C SER A 56 -6.08 -2.94 -10.84
N GLN A 57 -5.73 -3.25 -9.59
CA GLN A 57 -5.76 -2.31 -8.47
C GLN A 57 -4.44 -1.55 -8.24
N LEU A 58 -3.35 -1.99 -8.87
CA LEU A 58 -2.09 -1.26 -8.83
C LEU A 58 -2.25 0.12 -9.51
N PRO A 59 -1.53 1.15 -9.07
CA PRO A 59 -1.60 2.46 -9.71
C PRO A 59 -1.25 2.39 -11.20
N GLY A 60 -1.80 3.33 -11.97
CA GLY A 60 -1.47 3.43 -13.38
C GLY A 60 0.01 3.77 -13.58
N ILE A 61 0.62 3.21 -14.62
CA ILE A 61 2.01 3.47 -14.98
C ILE A 61 2.24 4.97 -15.24
N GLY A 62 3.33 5.51 -14.70
CA GLY A 62 3.65 6.94 -14.76
C GLY A 62 4.28 7.40 -16.07
N GLN A 63 4.72 6.48 -16.93
CA GLN A 63 5.34 6.79 -18.22
C GLN A 63 4.83 5.87 -19.32
N SER A 64 4.46 6.46 -20.46
CA SER A 64 4.15 5.72 -21.69
C SER A 64 5.41 5.08 -22.24
N GLY A 65 5.24 3.99 -22.97
CA GLY A 65 6.35 3.29 -23.60
C GLY A 65 5.91 2.27 -24.63
N ALA A 66 6.89 1.67 -25.27
CA ALA A 66 6.70 0.67 -26.29
C ALA A 66 7.87 -0.31 -26.29
N ILE A 67 7.61 -1.52 -26.74
CA ILE A 67 8.62 -2.49 -27.09
C ILE A 67 8.29 -3.07 -28.47
N ASP A 68 9.30 -3.13 -29.34
CA ASP A 68 9.26 -3.96 -30.53
C ASP A 68 9.80 -5.34 -30.16
N GLY A 69 8.88 -6.29 -30.09
CA GLY A 69 9.13 -7.68 -29.75
C GLY A 69 9.38 -8.58 -30.95
N SER A 70 9.27 -8.04 -32.18
CA SER A 70 9.41 -8.82 -33.41
C SER A 70 10.72 -9.61 -33.51
N PRO A 71 11.90 -9.11 -33.03
CA PRO A 71 13.14 -9.89 -33.09
C PRO A 71 13.13 -11.14 -32.20
N TYR A 72 12.24 -11.22 -31.23
CA TYR A 72 12.18 -12.30 -30.24
C TYR A 72 11.01 -13.25 -30.47
N SER A 73 9.99 -12.83 -31.21
CA SER A 73 8.69 -13.50 -31.25
C SER A 73 8.77 -14.96 -31.69
N GLN A 74 9.58 -15.26 -32.71
CA GLN A 74 9.79 -16.63 -33.20
C GLN A 74 10.44 -17.53 -32.14
N ALA A 75 11.39 -17.00 -31.37
CA ALA A 75 12.12 -17.75 -30.36
C ALA A 75 11.29 -17.98 -29.09
N LEU A 76 10.34 -17.08 -28.82
CA LEU A 76 9.50 -17.13 -27.62
C LEU A 76 8.16 -17.85 -27.82
N GLY A 77 7.72 -18.02 -29.06
CA GLY A 77 6.41 -18.57 -29.37
C GLY A 77 5.24 -17.61 -29.12
N TYR A 78 5.52 -16.34 -28.79
CA TYR A 78 4.52 -15.28 -28.67
C TYR A 78 5.12 -13.91 -28.98
N ASP A 79 4.27 -12.95 -29.31
CA ASP A 79 4.69 -11.60 -29.68
C ASP A 79 4.93 -10.74 -28.43
N LEU A 80 6.16 -10.27 -28.24
CA LEU A 80 6.49 -9.35 -27.16
C LEU A 80 6.08 -7.91 -27.45
N SER A 81 5.68 -7.58 -28.68
CA SER A 81 5.40 -6.22 -29.11
C SER A 81 4.15 -5.67 -28.44
N ARG A 82 4.25 -4.45 -27.93
CA ARG A 82 3.12 -3.69 -27.37
C ARG A 82 3.50 -2.23 -27.11
N THR A 83 2.48 -1.43 -26.87
CA THR A 83 2.58 -0.07 -26.35
C THR A 83 1.75 0.04 -25.07
N TRP A 84 2.13 0.94 -24.18
CA TRP A 84 1.35 1.31 -23.01
C TRP A 84 1.36 2.82 -22.86
N ASN A 85 0.30 3.35 -22.26
CA ASN A 85 0.14 4.77 -22.01
C ASN A 85 0.12 5.06 -20.52
N VAL A 86 0.55 6.26 -20.15
CA VAL A 86 0.40 6.78 -18.79
C VAL A 86 -1.03 6.54 -18.28
N GLY A 87 -1.14 6.07 -17.05
CA GLY A 87 -2.41 5.80 -16.38
C GLY A 87 -2.98 4.40 -16.63
N MET A 88 -2.42 3.61 -17.55
CA MET A 88 -2.80 2.20 -17.70
C MET A 88 -2.33 1.36 -16.52
N THR A 89 -3.19 0.45 -16.05
CA THR A 89 -2.87 -0.50 -14.98
C THR A 89 -2.13 -1.73 -15.55
N PRO A 90 -1.31 -2.43 -14.74
CA PRO A 90 -0.53 -3.59 -15.20
C PRO A 90 -1.29 -4.65 -15.99
N ASP A 91 -2.52 -4.98 -15.60
CA ASP A 91 -3.35 -5.96 -16.32
C ASP A 91 -3.68 -5.54 -17.77
N GLN A 92 -3.64 -4.24 -18.08
CA GLN A 92 -4.00 -3.72 -19.39
C GLN A 92 -2.91 -3.83 -20.44
N TYR A 93 -1.64 -3.95 -20.02
CA TYR A 93 -0.48 -4.01 -20.93
C TYR A 93 0.40 -5.25 -20.73
N LEU A 94 0.27 -5.96 -19.60
CA LEU A 94 0.90 -7.27 -19.41
C LEU A 94 0.11 -8.35 -20.16
N LYS A 95 0.84 -9.21 -20.86
CA LYS A 95 0.33 -10.46 -21.44
C LYS A 95 0.58 -11.61 -20.47
N LEU A 96 -0.16 -12.71 -20.62
CA LEU A 96 0.01 -13.89 -19.77
C LEU A 96 1.44 -14.46 -19.83
N GLY A 97 2.04 -14.47 -21.01
CA GLY A 97 3.43 -14.93 -21.18
C GLY A 97 4.44 -14.13 -20.37
N ASP A 98 4.16 -12.86 -20.07
CA ASP A 98 5.04 -11.98 -19.29
C ASP A 98 5.09 -12.36 -17.81
N ILE A 99 3.96 -12.84 -17.29
CA ILE A 99 3.74 -13.09 -15.86
C ILE A 99 3.82 -14.57 -15.49
N SER A 100 4.11 -15.45 -16.44
CA SER A 100 4.19 -16.89 -16.24
C SER A 100 5.25 -17.28 -15.20
N GLU A 101 6.46 -16.68 -15.22
CA GLU A 101 7.47 -16.96 -14.17
C GLU A 101 7.03 -16.41 -12.80
N ALA A 102 6.47 -15.20 -12.79
CA ALA A 102 6.20 -14.47 -11.55
C ALA A 102 4.96 -14.98 -10.80
N PHE A 103 3.88 -15.28 -11.52
CA PHE A 103 2.58 -15.59 -10.95
C PHE A 103 2.01 -16.94 -11.39
N GLN A 104 2.52 -17.54 -12.47
CA GLN A 104 1.97 -18.79 -13.06
C GLN A 104 0.45 -18.70 -13.32
N ALA A 105 -0.03 -17.52 -13.73
CA ALA A 105 -1.46 -17.23 -13.89
C ALA A 105 -2.15 -18.15 -14.92
N GLU A 106 -1.40 -18.68 -15.87
CA GLU A 106 -1.83 -19.63 -16.89
C GLU A 106 -2.26 -21.01 -16.34
N GLU A 107 -1.89 -21.33 -15.11
CA GLU A 107 -2.32 -22.54 -14.40
C GLU A 107 -3.78 -22.45 -13.94
N PHE A 108 -4.37 -21.26 -13.91
CA PHE A 108 -5.78 -21.10 -13.58
C PHE A 108 -6.70 -21.57 -14.70
N SER A 109 -7.88 -22.03 -14.30
CA SER A 109 -9.09 -22.05 -15.13
C SER A 109 -9.98 -20.85 -14.79
N LEU A 110 -10.98 -20.54 -15.64
CA LEU A 110 -11.93 -19.47 -15.34
C LEU A 110 -12.74 -19.74 -14.07
N GLN A 111 -13.08 -21.01 -13.81
CA GLN A 111 -13.70 -21.42 -12.56
C GLN A 111 -12.82 -21.08 -11.35
N ALA A 112 -11.51 -21.34 -11.44
CA ALA A 112 -10.58 -21.03 -10.36
C ALA A 112 -10.42 -19.52 -10.13
N ILE A 113 -10.46 -18.72 -11.21
CA ILE A 113 -10.43 -17.25 -11.17
C ILE A 113 -11.70 -16.71 -10.53
N ALA A 114 -12.88 -17.20 -10.95
CA ALA A 114 -14.16 -16.74 -10.44
C ALA A 114 -14.32 -16.90 -8.93
N LEU A 115 -13.65 -17.90 -8.34
CA LEU A 115 -13.60 -18.14 -6.89
C LEU A 115 -12.63 -17.24 -6.11
N ARG A 116 -11.72 -16.54 -6.79
CA ARG A 116 -10.61 -15.77 -6.17
C ARG A 116 -10.64 -14.29 -6.49
N ALA A 117 -11.19 -13.93 -7.63
CA ALA A 117 -11.30 -12.53 -8.05
C ALA A 117 -12.19 -11.78 -7.07
N TRP A 118 -11.70 -10.63 -6.60
CA TRP A 118 -12.43 -9.77 -5.68
C TRP A 118 -13.36 -8.86 -6.51
N PRO A 119 -14.70 -8.88 -6.33
CA PRO A 119 -15.56 -7.92 -7.00
C PRO A 119 -15.23 -6.50 -6.52
N GLU A 120 -14.91 -5.62 -7.45
CA GLU A 120 -14.45 -4.24 -7.20
C GLU A 120 -15.46 -3.37 -6.44
N THR A 121 -16.71 -3.82 -6.23
CA THR A 121 -17.85 -2.93 -5.94
C THR A 121 -18.55 -3.11 -4.60
N THR A 122 -18.36 -4.17 -3.80
CA THR A 122 -19.24 -4.38 -2.62
C THR A 122 -18.59 -4.85 -1.32
N GLY A 123 -17.32 -5.28 -1.31
CA GLY A 123 -16.72 -5.80 -0.07
C GLY A 123 -17.34 -7.12 0.43
N ASP A 124 -18.27 -7.70 -0.33
CA ASP A 124 -18.84 -9.02 -0.13
C ASP A 124 -18.20 -10.01 -1.11
N PHE A 125 -17.90 -11.23 -0.63
CA PHE A 125 -17.30 -12.32 -1.41
C PHE A 125 -18.31 -12.94 -2.41
N GLU A 126 -18.89 -12.16 -3.31
CA GLU A 126 -19.65 -12.73 -4.42
C GLU A 126 -18.70 -13.17 -5.54
N SER A 127 -18.66 -14.48 -5.78
CA SER A 127 -17.90 -15.07 -6.90
C SER A 127 -18.42 -14.53 -8.24
N ILE A 128 -17.52 -14.37 -9.20
CA ILE A 128 -17.89 -13.97 -10.57
C ILE A 128 -18.87 -14.99 -11.16
N ASP A 129 -20.04 -14.52 -11.60
CA ASP A 129 -21.04 -15.37 -12.27
C ASP A 129 -20.73 -15.53 -13.76
N LEU A 130 -20.07 -16.62 -14.12
CA LEU A 130 -19.68 -16.95 -15.50
C LEU A 130 -20.88 -17.09 -16.45
N ASN A 131 -22.11 -17.28 -15.94
CA ASN A 131 -23.31 -17.32 -16.79
C ASN A 131 -23.71 -15.94 -17.33
N LYS A 132 -23.18 -14.88 -16.74
CA LYS A 132 -23.45 -13.49 -17.16
C LYS A 132 -22.35 -12.91 -18.06
N ILE A 133 -21.21 -13.60 -18.16
CA ILE A 133 -20.08 -13.12 -18.95
C ILE A 133 -20.17 -13.73 -20.36
N PRO A 134 -20.29 -12.91 -21.41
CA PRO A 134 -20.31 -13.38 -22.78
C PRO A 134 -18.94 -13.91 -23.23
N LEU A 135 -18.92 -14.87 -24.14
CA LEU A 135 -17.69 -15.43 -24.74
C LEU A 135 -16.85 -14.35 -25.45
N SER A 136 -17.46 -13.25 -25.91
CA SER A 136 -16.73 -12.11 -26.48
C SER A 136 -15.82 -11.39 -25.48
N GLU A 137 -16.08 -11.50 -24.18
CA GLU A 137 -15.20 -10.98 -23.12
C GLU A 137 -14.02 -11.90 -22.82
N PHE A 138 -13.96 -13.08 -23.45
CA PHE A 138 -12.84 -14.01 -23.37
C PHE A 138 -12.24 -14.29 -24.76
N PRO A 139 -11.62 -13.30 -25.45
CA PRO A 139 -11.18 -13.46 -26.84
C PRO A 139 -10.34 -14.71 -27.14
N LEU A 140 -9.52 -15.15 -26.18
CA LEU A 140 -8.68 -16.34 -26.29
C LEU A 140 -9.49 -17.60 -26.62
N ILE A 141 -10.73 -17.75 -26.12
CA ILE A 141 -11.58 -18.89 -26.49
C ILE A 141 -12.08 -18.80 -27.93
N GLY A 142 -12.30 -17.58 -28.42
CA GLY A 142 -12.69 -17.30 -29.80
C GLY A 142 -11.65 -17.77 -30.80
N GLU A 143 -10.37 -17.64 -30.45
CA GLU A 143 -9.23 -18.04 -31.29
C GLU A 143 -9.05 -19.56 -31.45
N GLN A 144 -9.71 -20.36 -30.61
CA GLN A 144 -9.53 -21.82 -30.59
C GLN A 144 -10.28 -22.49 -31.74
N THR A 145 -9.67 -23.53 -32.29
CA THR A 145 -10.29 -24.35 -33.33
C THR A 145 -11.23 -25.40 -32.74
N LEU A 146 -12.24 -25.84 -33.51
CA LEU A 146 -13.15 -26.90 -33.06
C LEU A 146 -12.43 -28.20 -32.69
N SER A 147 -11.37 -28.56 -33.44
CA SER A 147 -10.54 -29.72 -33.12
C SER A 147 -9.81 -29.54 -31.78
N HIS A 148 -9.21 -28.38 -31.55
CA HIS A 148 -8.47 -28.10 -30.31
C HIS A 148 -9.41 -28.10 -29.10
N LEU A 149 -10.57 -27.45 -29.22
CA LEU A 149 -11.58 -27.44 -28.15
C LEU A 149 -12.08 -28.85 -27.81
N ALA A 150 -12.29 -29.71 -28.81
CA ALA A 150 -12.69 -31.09 -28.56
C ALA A 150 -11.61 -31.91 -27.83
N GLU A 151 -10.33 -31.54 -27.99
CA GLU A 151 -9.19 -32.18 -27.34
C GLU A 151 -9.01 -31.70 -25.89
N VAL A 152 -9.05 -30.39 -25.65
CA VAL A 152 -8.68 -29.81 -24.35
C VAL A 152 -9.84 -29.59 -23.39
N VAL A 153 -11.08 -29.47 -23.88
CA VAL A 153 -12.25 -29.28 -23.03
C VAL A 153 -12.82 -30.64 -22.60
N PRO A 154 -12.91 -30.92 -21.28
CA PRO A 154 -13.39 -32.20 -20.78
C PRO A 154 -14.77 -32.58 -21.33
N GLU A 155 -14.86 -33.79 -21.89
CA GLU A 155 -16.09 -34.39 -22.44
C GLU A 155 -16.72 -33.66 -23.64
N LEU A 156 -16.14 -32.55 -24.12
CA LEU A 156 -16.72 -31.75 -25.19
C LEU A 156 -16.82 -32.53 -26.51
N ALA A 157 -15.81 -33.35 -26.83
CA ALA A 157 -15.82 -34.22 -28.00
C ALA A 157 -17.04 -35.18 -28.03
N GLN A 158 -17.49 -35.64 -26.86
CA GLN A 158 -18.63 -36.57 -26.73
C GLN A 158 -19.97 -35.84 -26.54
N THR A 159 -19.93 -34.53 -26.33
CA THR A 159 -21.12 -33.70 -26.14
C THR A 159 -21.84 -33.51 -27.47
N SER A 160 -23.18 -33.55 -27.44
CA SER A 160 -24.00 -33.31 -28.63
C SER A 160 -23.90 -31.85 -29.07
N VAL A 161 -23.78 -31.62 -30.37
CA VAL A 161 -23.62 -30.26 -30.94
C VAL A 161 -24.75 -29.32 -30.51
N LYS A 162 -25.99 -29.82 -30.37
CA LYS A 162 -27.14 -29.01 -29.92
C LYS A 162 -26.94 -28.42 -28.51
N ASP A 163 -26.13 -29.07 -27.68
CA ASP A 163 -25.84 -28.69 -26.30
C ASP A 163 -24.57 -27.81 -26.21
N ILE A 164 -23.92 -27.53 -27.34
CA ILE A 164 -22.79 -26.60 -27.49
C ILE A 164 -23.24 -25.46 -28.41
N THR A 165 -24.07 -24.55 -27.89
CA THR A 165 -24.80 -23.57 -28.71
C THR A 165 -23.92 -22.73 -29.65
N PRO A 166 -22.74 -22.22 -29.23
CA PRO A 166 -21.84 -21.49 -30.13
C PRO A 166 -21.33 -22.35 -31.29
N VAL A 167 -20.99 -23.62 -31.03
CA VAL A 167 -20.53 -24.55 -32.06
C VAL A 167 -21.67 -24.89 -33.02
N ALA A 168 -22.89 -25.12 -32.54
CA ALA A 168 -24.05 -25.31 -33.39
C ALA A 168 -24.28 -24.11 -34.32
N LYS A 169 -24.14 -22.89 -33.80
CA LYS A 169 -24.28 -21.65 -34.58
C LYS A 169 -23.19 -21.53 -35.66
N LEU A 170 -21.94 -21.84 -35.32
CA LEU A 170 -20.82 -21.86 -36.26
C LEU A 170 -21.05 -22.89 -37.37
N LEU A 171 -21.46 -24.12 -37.05
CA LEU A 171 -21.75 -25.15 -38.06
C LEU A 171 -22.92 -24.76 -38.96
N GLN A 172 -23.96 -24.13 -38.40
CA GLN A 172 -25.08 -23.60 -39.18
C GLN A 172 -24.63 -22.52 -40.17
N SER A 173 -23.69 -21.64 -39.81
CA SER A 173 -23.15 -20.63 -40.73
C SER A 173 -22.39 -21.25 -41.90
N GLN A 174 -21.90 -22.48 -41.75
CA GLN A 174 -21.28 -23.29 -42.81
C GLN A 174 -22.29 -24.16 -43.58
N GLY A 175 -23.59 -24.06 -43.30
CA GLY A 175 -24.63 -24.88 -43.93
C GLY A 175 -24.69 -26.33 -43.43
N ILE A 176 -24.09 -26.63 -42.28
CA ILE A 176 -24.02 -27.97 -41.70
C ILE A 176 -25.12 -28.14 -40.64
N ALA A 177 -26.01 -29.10 -40.85
CA ALA A 177 -27.06 -29.48 -39.89
C ALA A 177 -26.63 -30.73 -39.11
N ALA A 178 -25.98 -30.52 -37.96
CA ALA A 178 -25.36 -31.60 -37.17
C ALA A 178 -25.90 -31.73 -35.73
N SER A 179 -27.08 -31.18 -35.42
CA SER A 179 -27.60 -31.10 -34.05
C SER A 179 -27.72 -32.44 -33.31
N ASN A 180 -27.87 -33.55 -34.04
CA ASN A 180 -27.97 -34.90 -33.46
C ASN A 180 -26.63 -35.64 -33.34
N LEU A 181 -25.54 -35.05 -33.83
CA LEU A 181 -24.20 -35.62 -33.77
C LEU A 181 -23.45 -35.13 -32.53
N THR A 182 -22.47 -35.89 -32.08
CA THR A 182 -21.45 -35.40 -31.15
C THR A 182 -20.41 -34.56 -31.88
N LEU A 183 -19.68 -33.71 -31.17
CA LEU A 183 -18.60 -32.92 -31.79
C LEU A 183 -17.56 -33.83 -32.46
N ALA A 184 -17.17 -34.96 -31.85
CA ALA A 184 -16.24 -35.92 -32.46
C ALA A 184 -16.76 -36.51 -33.78
N GLN A 185 -18.06 -36.82 -33.85
CA GLN A 185 -18.68 -37.29 -35.10
C GLN A 185 -18.67 -36.21 -36.17
N VAL A 186 -18.92 -34.95 -35.82
CA VAL A 186 -18.83 -33.82 -36.75
C VAL A 186 -17.42 -33.65 -37.28
N LEU A 187 -16.42 -33.68 -36.39
CA LEU A 187 -15.00 -33.55 -36.78
C LEU A 187 -14.52 -34.69 -37.69
N THR A 188 -15.15 -35.86 -37.61
CA THR A 188 -14.86 -37.00 -38.49
C THR A 188 -15.57 -36.88 -39.85
N GLN A 189 -16.79 -36.33 -39.87
CA GLN A 189 -17.64 -36.27 -41.06
C GLN A 189 -17.43 -35.02 -41.92
N TYR A 190 -16.97 -33.91 -41.32
CA TYR A 190 -16.86 -32.61 -41.97
C TYR A 190 -15.46 -32.00 -41.76
N GLU A 191 -14.94 -31.33 -42.78
CA GLU A 191 -13.66 -30.60 -42.73
C GLU A 191 -13.80 -29.25 -42.01
N VAL A 192 -14.27 -29.28 -40.76
CA VAL A 192 -14.53 -28.08 -39.93
C VAL A 192 -13.60 -27.95 -38.74
N GLY A 193 -12.71 -28.91 -38.53
CA GLY A 193 -11.83 -28.95 -37.35
C GLY A 193 -10.98 -27.70 -37.17
N GLN A 194 -10.58 -27.04 -38.26
CA GLN A 194 -9.78 -25.81 -38.24
C GLN A 194 -10.61 -24.52 -38.10
N ARG A 195 -11.95 -24.63 -38.07
CA ARG A 195 -12.83 -23.47 -37.86
C ARG A 195 -12.70 -22.95 -36.45
N LYS A 196 -12.72 -21.63 -36.30
CA LYS A 196 -12.61 -20.96 -35.01
C LYS A 196 -13.95 -20.42 -34.54
N LEU A 197 -14.11 -20.31 -33.22
CA LEU A 197 -15.34 -19.75 -32.63
C LEU A 197 -15.55 -18.28 -32.96
N GLU A 198 -14.48 -17.50 -33.15
CA GLU A 198 -14.55 -16.08 -33.52
C GLU A 198 -15.15 -15.82 -34.92
N GLU A 199 -15.40 -16.86 -35.73
CA GLU A 199 -16.09 -16.75 -37.02
C GLU A 199 -17.60 -16.46 -36.87
N ILE A 200 -18.13 -16.43 -35.65
CA ILE A 200 -19.49 -15.98 -35.32
C ILE A 200 -19.46 -14.88 -34.24
N ASP A 201 -20.57 -14.16 -34.10
CA ASP A 201 -20.74 -13.21 -32.99
C ASP A 201 -20.86 -13.95 -31.65
N LEU A 202 -19.84 -13.81 -30.81
CA LEU A 202 -19.74 -14.45 -29.50
C LEU A 202 -20.42 -13.66 -28.37
N SER A 203 -20.91 -12.45 -28.63
CA SER A 203 -21.52 -11.59 -27.60
C SER A 203 -22.84 -12.12 -27.05
N GLN A 204 -23.50 -13.02 -27.79
CA GLN A 204 -24.81 -13.58 -27.43
C GLN A 204 -24.72 -14.84 -26.58
N PHE A 205 -23.52 -15.38 -26.36
CA PHE A 205 -23.32 -16.66 -25.71
C PHE A 205 -22.55 -16.47 -24.41
N PRO A 206 -23.08 -16.89 -23.25
CA PRO A 206 -22.30 -16.89 -22.02
C PRO A 206 -21.16 -17.90 -22.10
N ILE A 207 -20.14 -17.75 -21.26
CA ILE A 207 -19.03 -18.72 -21.15
C ILE A 207 -19.55 -20.15 -20.95
N THR A 208 -20.58 -20.32 -20.12
CA THR A 208 -21.20 -21.61 -19.81
C THR A 208 -21.99 -22.23 -20.97
N ALA A 209 -22.15 -21.53 -22.10
CA ALA A 209 -22.74 -22.10 -23.32
C ALA A 209 -21.83 -23.14 -24.01
N ILE A 210 -20.58 -23.25 -23.58
CA ILE A 210 -19.69 -24.36 -23.92
C ILE A 210 -19.48 -25.17 -22.63
N PRO A 211 -20.05 -26.38 -22.52
CA PRO A 211 -19.92 -27.19 -21.32
C PRO A 211 -18.45 -27.45 -20.95
N ASN A 212 -18.13 -27.32 -19.66
CA ASN A 212 -16.81 -27.57 -19.06
C ASN A 212 -15.66 -26.68 -19.56
N VAL A 213 -15.92 -25.64 -20.36
CA VAL A 213 -14.86 -24.76 -20.86
C VAL A 213 -14.19 -23.96 -19.74
N ASP A 214 -14.95 -23.65 -18.69
CA ASP A 214 -14.51 -22.92 -17.51
C ASP A 214 -13.56 -23.73 -16.62
N ALA A 215 -13.50 -25.04 -16.80
CA ALA A 215 -12.59 -25.94 -16.10
C ALA A 215 -11.21 -26.08 -16.79
N VAL A 216 -11.08 -25.62 -18.04
CA VAL A 216 -9.83 -25.71 -18.81
C VAL A 216 -8.80 -24.73 -18.25
N GLN A 217 -7.57 -25.22 -17.99
CA GLN A 217 -6.47 -24.34 -17.61
C GLN A 217 -6.08 -23.47 -18.81
N ILE A 218 -5.81 -22.19 -18.57
CA ILE A 218 -5.53 -21.22 -19.64
C ILE A 218 -4.34 -21.65 -20.50
N LYS A 219 -3.31 -22.28 -19.91
CA LYS A 219 -2.13 -22.78 -20.62
C LYS A 219 -2.44 -23.85 -21.69
N GLU A 220 -3.57 -24.54 -21.59
CA GLU A 220 -4.01 -25.56 -22.55
C GLU A 220 -4.66 -24.93 -23.79
N LEU A 221 -4.98 -23.64 -23.76
CA LEU A 221 -5.51 -22.91 -24.91
C LEU A 221 -4.36 -22.49 -25.83
N SER A 222 -4.53 -22.69 -27.13
CA SER A 222 -3.55 -22.24 -28.12
C SER A 222 -3.38 -20.73 -28.03
N ASN A 223 -2.14 -20.25 -28.21
CA ASN A 223 -1.82 -18.82 -28.23
C ASN A 223 -2.03 -18.07 -26.89
N TRP A 224 -2.24 -18.77 -25.77
CA TRP A 224 -2.54 -18.14 -24.47
C TRP A 224 -1.53 -17.07 -24.05
N MET A 225 -0.23 -17.27 -24.35
CA MET A 225 0.84 -16.34 -23.98
C MET A 225 0.64 -14.93 -24.57
N ASN A 226 -0.08 -14.81 -25.69
CA ASN A 226 -0.35 -13.53 -26.35
C ASN A 226 -1.55 -12.77 -25.76
N SER A 227 -2.37 -13.41 -24.92
CA SER A 227 -3.53 -12.76 -24.33
C SER A 227 -3.09 -11.75 -23.26
N PHE A 228 -3.66 -10.54 -23.29
CA PHE A 228 -3.52 -9.60 -22.19
C PHE A 228 -4.22 -10.13 -20.94
N VAL A 229 -3.69 -9.81 -19.76
CA VAL A 229 -4.31 -10.22 -18.49
C VAL A 229 -5.75 -9.72 -18.39
N LYS A 230 -6.03 -8.48 -18.79
CA LYS A 230 -7.39 -7.91 -18.84
C LYS A 230 -8.37 -8.65 -19.76
N ASN A 231 -7.88 -9.42 -20.73
CA ASN A 231 -8.71 -10.16 -21.69
C ASN A 231 -9.07 -11.57 -21.16
N ILE A 232 -8.61 -11.93 -19.96
CA ILE A 232 -9.04 -13.12 -19.24
C ILE A 232 -10.05 -12.68 -18.20
N PRO A 233 -11.33 -13.10 -18.29
CA PRO A 233 -12.37 -12.66 -17.38
C PRO A 233 -11.98 -12.82 -15.90
N GLY A 234 -11.98 -11.70 -15.17
CA GLY A 234 -11.70 -11.65 -13.74
C GLY A 234 -10.23 -11.78 -13.33
N LEU A 235 -9.30 -12.13 -14.23
CA LEU A 235 -7.91 -12.43 -13.84
C LEU A 235 -7.18 -11.20 -13.26
N GLY A 236 -7.38 -10.02 -13.87
CA GLY A 236 -6.79 -8.77 -13.38
C GLY A 236 -7.18 -8.42 -11.94
N ALA A 237 -8.32 -8.93 -11.48
CA ALA A 237 -8.88 -8.71 -10.14
C ALA A 237 -8.50 -9.80 -9.11
N VAL A 238 -7.73 -10.81 -9.50
CA VAL A 238 -7.22 -11.82 -8.55
C VAL A 238 -6.13 -11.18 -7.67
N PRO A 239 -6.24 -11.21 -6.33
CA PRO A 239 -5.20 -10.71 -5.46
C PRO A 239 -3.86 -11.43 -5.68
N LEU A 240 -2.75 -10.68 -5.61
CA LEU A 240 -1.41 -11.22 -5.88
C LEU A 240 -0.99 -12.33 -4.91
N ALA A 241 -1.54 -12.35 -3.68
CA ALA A 241 -1.33 -13.44 -2.73
C ALA A 241 -2.14 -14.71 -3.03
N LEU A 242 -3.11 -14.65 -3.94
CA LEU A 242 -3.97 -15.78 -4.33
C LEU A 242 -3.63 -16.33 -5.71
N MET A 243 -2.64 -15.76 -6.41
CA MET A 243 -2.08 -16.30 -7.65
C MET A 243 -1.46 -17.69 -7.44
N PRO A 244 -1.35 -18.55 -8.48
CA PRO A 244 -0.80 -19.90 -8.35
C PRO A 244 0.64 -19.90 -7.80
N ASN A 245 1.44 -18.92 -8.22
CA ASN A 245 2.68 -18.54 -7.55
C ASN A 245 2.46 -17.21 -6.80
N PRO A 246 2.14 -17.25 -5.49
CA PRO A 246 1.76 -16.05 -4.76
C PRO A 246 2.96 -15.15 -4.46
N ILE A 247 2.73 -13.84 -4.44
CA ILE A 247 3.75 -12.89 -4.01
C ILE A 247 4.06 -13.07 -2.52
N THR A 248 5.35 -13.12 -2.17
CA THR A 248 5.81 -13.32 -0.78
C THR A 248 6.91 -12.34 -0.40
N LYS A 249 6.96 -12.00 0.89
CA LYS A 249 8.03 -11.17 1.45
C LYS A 249 9.33 -11.99 1.48
N ILE A 250 10.41 -11.44 0.96
CA ILE A 250 11.74 -12.05 1.02
C ILE A 250 12.52 -11.41 2.15
N GLY A 251 12.74 -12.16 3.22
CA GLY A 251 13.44 -11.67 4.40
C GLY A 251 12.55 -10.94 5.39
N ASN A 252 13.19 -10.40 6.42
CA ASN A 252 12.53 -9.75 7.54
C ASN A 252 13.19 -8.43 7.95
N LEU A 253 14.17 -7.91 7.21
CA LEU A 253 14.85 -6.68 7.60
C LEU A 253 13.97 -5.46 7.34
N VAL A 254 13.82 -4.69 8.40
CA VAL A 254 13.25 -3.35 8.38
C VAL A 254 14.33 -2.38 8.85
N MET A 255 14.43 -1.24 8.18
CA MET A 255 15.38 -0.18 8.52
C MET A 255 14.63 1.14 8.67
N ARG A 256 15.15 2.02 9.52
CA ARG A 256 14.65 3.40 9.64
C ARG A 256 15.30 4.25 8.55
N ILE A 257 14.54 5.14 7.93
CA ILE A 257 15.10 6.20 7.09
C ILE A 257 15.72 7.24 8.01
N ASP A 258 17.05 7.32 8.04
CA ASP A 258 17.79 8.26 8.87
C ASP A 258 17.86 9.64 8.21
N ALA A 259 18.11 9.67 6.90
CA ALA A 259 18.17 10.88 6.12
C ALA A 259 17.82 10.64 4.65
N VAL A 260 17.36 11.70 4.00
CA VAL A 260 17.03 11.77 2.57
C VAL A 260 18.08 12.67 1.93
N TYR A 261 18.74 12.20 0.86
CA TYR A 261 19.71 13.00 0.12
C TYR A 261 19.42 13.01 -1.37
N GLY A 262 19.49 14.19 -1.96
CA GLY A 262 19.31 14.50 -3.36
C GLY A 262 20.60 14.37 -4.18
N ARG A 263 20.57 14.96 -5.37
CA ARG A 263 21.59 14.73 -6.42
C ARG A 263 22.95 15.35 -6.16
N ALA A 264 23.09 16.24 -5.18
CA ALA A 264 24.39 16.84 -4.86
C ALA A 264 25.41 15.77 -4.41
N GLU A 265 24.89 14.66 -3.89
CA GLU A 265 25.69 13.56 -3.39
C GLU A 265 26.40 12.77 -4.49
N ASN A 266 27.55 12.22 -4.13
CA ASN A 266 28.41 11.47 -5.04
C ASN A 266 29.16 10.37 -4.28
N ARG A 267 29.69 9.38 -5.02
CA ARG A 267 30.62 8.35 -4.49
C ARG A 267 30.09 7.61 -3.25
N ARG A 268 28.96 6.93 -3.39
CA ARG A 268 28.33 6.10 -2.35
C ARG A 268 28.71 4.63 -2.54
N ASN A 269 29.21 3.98 -1.49
CA ASN A 269 29.74 2.61 -1.55
C ASN A 269 29.10 1.62 -0.55
N ARG A 270 28.32 2.10 0.43
CA ARG A 270 27.61 1.24 1.40
C ARG A 270 26.20 0.94 0.92
N THR A 271 26.07 0.61 -0.36
CA THR A 271 24.77 0.55 -1.01
C THR A 271 24.03 -0.76 -0.74
N ILE A 272 22.70 -0.68 -0.76
CA ILE A 272 21.81 -1.83 -0.71
C ILE A 272 20.96 -1.92 -1.99
N SER A 273 21.36 -1.28 -3.07
CA SER A 273 20.59 -1.25 -4.32
C SER A 273 21.43 -1.81 -5.47
N GLY A 274 20.74 -2.43 -6.43
CA GLY A 274 21.37 -2.95 -7.64
C GLY A 274 20.39 -3.74 -8.49
N SER A 275 20.81 -4.91 -8.95
CA SER A 275 20.02 -5.84 -9.76
C SER A 275 20.24 -7.28 -9.29
N ASP A 276 19.38 -8.19 -9.71
CA ASP A 276 19.58 -9.63 -9.52
C ASP A 276 20.68 -10.21 -10.43
N VAL A 277 21.27 -9.38 -11.30
CA VAL A 277 22.41 -9.73 -12.16
C VAL A 277 23.74 -9.29 -11.54
N GLN A 278 23.84 -8.06 -11.04
CA GLN A 278 25.07 -7.51 -10.46
C GLN A 278 25.14 -7.65 -8.93
N GLY A 279 24.05 -8.06 -8.29
CA GLY A 279 23.87 -8.06 -6.84
C GLY A 279 23.25 -6.75 -6.35
N PHE A 280 22.79 -6.74 -5.09
CA PHE A 280 22.12 -5.57 -4.50
C PHE A 280 23.04 -4.72 -3.63
N SER A 281 24.30 -4.56 -4.04
CA SER A 281 25.30 -3.71 -3.37
C SER A 281 26.16 -2.96 -4.40
N VAL A 282 25.54 -2.51 -5.50
CA VAL A 282 26.25 -1.82 -6.58
C VAL A 282 26.55 -0.39 -6.13
N PRO A 283 27.83 0.03 -6.08
CA PRO A 283 28.18 1.38 -5.65
C PRO A 283 27.74 2.44 -6.66
N CYS A 284 27.40 3.64 -6.17
CA CYS A 284 27.22 4.83 -7.00
C CYS A 284 28.52 5.63 -7.00
N THR A 285 29.38 5.38 -7.98
CA THR A 285 30.72 6.00 -8.08
C THR A 285 30.71 7.35 -8.79
N GLN A 286 29.57 7.73 -9.34
CA GLN A 286 29.38 8.90 -10.20
C GLN A 286 28.93 10.14 -9.39
N ARG A 287 28.62 11.21 -10.13
CA ARG A 287 27.85 12.36 -9.62
C ARG A 287 26.35 12.00 -9.71
N ASP A 288 25.49 12.74 -9.01
CA ASP A 288 24.04 12.54 -8.98
C ASP A 288 23.57 11.28 -8.25
N CYS A 289 24.23 10.93 -7.15
CA CYS A 289 23.90 9.76 -6.34
C CYS A 289 22.84 10.10 -5.30
N ALA A 290 21.62 10.49 -5.69
CA ALA A 290 20.52 10.67 -4.72
C ALA A 290 20.20 9.33 -4.04
N TYR A 291 19.92 9.33 -2.74
CA TYR A 291 19.74 8.11 -1.95
C TYR A 291 18.99 8.32 -0.64
N LEU A 292 18.56 7.21 -0.05
CA LEU A 292 18.14 7.12 1.35
C LEU A 292 19.26 6.58 2.20
N GLU A 293 19.61 7.30 3.26
CA GLU A 293 20.44 6.76 4.34
C GLU A 293 19.54 6.01 5.31
N LEU A 294 19.92 4.76 5.57
CA LEU A 294 19.17 3.82 6.37
C LEU A 294 19.99 3.44 7.60
N ASP A 295 19.30 3.35 8.73
CA ASP A 295 19.87 2.95 10.00
C ASP A 295 19.07 1.80 10.61
N ASP A 296 19.65 1.14 11.61
CA ASP A 296 18.95 0.14 12.39
C ASP A 296 17.93 0.76 13.35
N LEU A 297 17.20 -0.13 14.04
CA LEU A 297 16.06 0.24 14.87
C LEU A 297 16.46 0.71 16.28
N GLU A 298 17.75 0.72 16.64
CA GLU A 298 18.14 0.86 18.06
C GLU A 298 18.05 2.28 18.61
N ASN A 299 17.89 3.33 17.80
CA ASN A 299 17.81 4.74 18.27
C ASN A 299 18.91 5.12 19.30
N ALA A 300 20.03 4.36 19.38
CA ALA A 300 21.01 4.45 20.46
C ALA A 300 22.06 5.56 20.25
N GLY A 301 21.93 6.34 19.17
CA GLY A 301 22.85 7.41 18.81
C GLY A 301 24.21 6.90 18.33
N ARG A 302 25.04 7.86 17.88
CA ARG A 302 26.32 7.65 17.14
C ARG A 302 27.41 6.80 17.84
N GLY A 303 27.15 6.31 19.06
CA GLY A 303 28.12 5.59 19.90
C GLY A 303 28.18 4.08 19.67
N GLU A 304 27.10 3.48 19.18
CA GLU A 304 26.97 2.04 18.92
C GLU A 304 26.85 1.82 17.41
N ARG A 305 27.98 1.65 16.71
CA ARG A 305 27.97 1.45 15.25
C ARG A 305 27.66 0.00 14.90
N SER A 306 26.41 -0.29 14.61
CA SER A 306 25.97 -1.57 14.06
C SER A 306 26.39 -1.76 12.59
N LEU A 307 26.40 -3.02 12.13
CA LEU A 307 26.70 -3.38 10.73
C LEU A 307 25.69 -2.78 9.72
N LEU A 308 24.53 -2.37 10.21
CA LEU A 308 23.40 -1.88 9.42
C LEU A 308 23.30 -0.35 9.37
N GLU A 309 24.03 0.38 10.21
CA GLU A 309 24.01 1.85 10.23
C GLU A 309 24.61 2.44 8.95
N GLY A 310 24.00 3.50 8.40
CA GLY A 310 24.51 4.23 7.24
C GLY A 310 24.50 3.43 5.93
N LYS A 311 23.55 2.50 5.77
CA LYS A 311 23.31 1.80 4.50
C LYS A 311 22.57 2.70 3.53
N GLN A 312 22.87 2.56 2.24
CA GLN A 312 22.46 3.55 1.23
C GLN A 312 21.58 2.90 0.17
N TRP A 313 20.30 3.24 0.11
CA TRP A 313 19.44 2.82 -1.00
C TRP A 313 19.49 3.89 -2.09
N ILE A 314 20.26 3.65 -3.15
CA ILE A 314 20.45 4.61 -4.24
C ILE A 314 19.18 4.71 -5.08
N SER A 315 18.86 5.93 -5.52
CA SER A 315 17.75 6.22 -6.42
C SER A 315 17.98 5.63 -7.81
N GLY A 316 17.04 4.78 -8.25
CA GLY A 316 17.00 4.27 -9.63
C GLY A 316 16.57 5.31 -10.65
N LYS A 317 16.04 6.46 -10.22
CA LYS A 317 15.81 7.60 -11.10
C LYS A 317 17.12 8.15 -11.67
N TYR A 318 18.24 8.01 -10.94
CA TYR A 318 19.53 8.59 -11.33
C TYR A 318 20.63 7.56 -11.61
N GLN A 319 20.47 6.31 -11.18
CA GLN A 319 21.44 5.23 -11.44
C GLN A 319 20.81 4.04 -12.17
N GLU A 320 21.42 3.65 -13.29
CA GLU A 320 21.16 2.38 -13.96
C GLU A 320 22.24 1.34 -13.67
N VAL A 321 21.82 0.09 -13.65
CA VAL A 321 22.64 -1.11 -13.45
C VAL A 321 22.37 -2.11 -14.57
N GLU A 322 23.27 -3.08 -14.76
CA GLU A 322 23.02 -4.15 -15.72
C GLU A 322 21.90 -5.06 -15.21
N GLY A 323 21.00 -5.43 -16.11
CA GLY A 323 19.83 -6.26 -15.82
C GLY A 323 19.54 -7.23 -16.94
N GLY A 324 18.59 -8.13 -16.70
CA GLY A 324 18.18 -9.16 -17.65
C GLY A 324 19.24 -10.22 -17.93
N TRP A 325 18.81 -11.30 -18.59
CA TRP A 325 19.66 -12.43 -18.96
C TRP A 325 19.07 -13.17 -20.18
N GLY A 326 19.86 -14.05 -20.79
CA GLY A 326 19.44 -14.78 -22.00
C GLY A 326 19.27 -13.86 -23.21
N ILE A 327 18.42 -14.27 -24.16
CA ILE A 327 18.21 -13.50 -25.40
C ILE A 327 17.52 -12.15 -25.14
N LEU A 328 16.78 -12.06 -24.03
CA LEU A 328 16.03 -10.87 -23.63
C LEU A 328 16.87 -9.83 -22.90
N LYS A 329 18.13 -10.14 -22.55
CA LYS A 329 19.06 -9.17 -21.97
C LYS A 329 19.22 -7.92 -22.83
N ALA A 330 19.14 -8.03 -24.16
CA ALA A 330 19.36 -6.88 -25.04
C ALA A 330 18.25 -5.81 -24.96
N VAL A 331 17.07 -6.16 -24.42
CA VAL A 331 15.97 -5.20 -24.23
C VAL A 331 16.39 -4.08 -23.28
N ASN A 332 15.99 -2.85 -23.59
CA ASN A 332 16.39 -1.65 -22.86
C ASN A 332 17.93 -1.53 -22.68
N ASN A 333 18.69 -1.93 -23.71
CA ASN A 333 20.15 -1.96 -23.70
C ASN A 333 20.77 -2.83 -22.58
N GLY A 334 20.00 -3.75 -21.99
CA GLY A 334 20.44 -4.55 -20.84
C GLY A 334 20.58 -3.77 -19.54
N ARG A 335 19.82 -2.68 -19.42
CA ARG A 335 19.88 -1.77 -18.27
C ARG A 335 18.54 -1.67 -17.58
N GLU A 336 18.58 -1.45 -16.28
CA GLU A 336 17.42 -1.20 -15.43
C GLU A 336 17.78 -0.20 -14.33
N PRO A 337 16.80 0.52 -13.77
CA PRO A 337 17.00 1.30 -12.55
C PRO A 337 17.54 0.42 -11.42
N THR A 338 18.49 0.97 -10.66
CA THR A 338 18.95 0.34 -9.41
C THR A 338 17.80 0.23 -8.42
N GLY A 339 17.71 -0.87 -7.67
CA GLY A 339 16.64 -1.07 -6.70
C GLY A 339 16.79 -2.38 -5.93
N ARG A 340 15.69 -2.92 -5.40
CA ARG A 340 15.66 -4.19 -4.65
C ARG A 340 14.43 -5.04 -5.00
N LEU A 341 14.48 -6.32 -4.65
CA LEU A 341 13.39 -7.28 -4.83
C LEU A 341 12.80 -7.78 -3.48
N PRO A 342 12.31 -6.89 -2.60
CA PRO A 342 11.84 -7.29 -1.27
C PRO A 342 10.60 -8.21 -1.31
N PHE A 343 9.89 -8.25 -2.45
CA PHE A 343 8.68 -9.06 -2.65
C PHE A 343 8.84 -10.11 -3.76
N GLY A 344 10.09 -10.51 -4.06
CA GLY A 344 10.37 -11.49 -5.11
C GLY A 344 10.50 -10.89 -6.50
N LYS A 345 10.46 -11.77 -7.51
CA LYS A 345 10.81 -11.46 -8.90
C LYS A 345 9.71 -10.79 -9.72
N ALA A 346 8.51 -10.65 -9.17
CA ALA A 346 7.38 -10.08 -9.89
C ALA A 346 7.67 -8.65 -10.35
N PHE A 347 8.30 -7.85 -9.48
CA PHE A 347 8.69 -6.49 -9.75
C PHE A 347 9.86 -6.07 -8.88
N LYS A 348 10.57 -5.03 -9.33
CA LYS A 348 11.59 -4.33 -8.56
C LYS A 348 11.01 -3.11 -7.88
N VAL A 349 11.33 -2.94 -6.60
CA VAL A 349 11.08 -1.72 -5.84
C VAL A 349 12.26 -0.77 -6.01
N VAL A 350 11.97 0.43 -6.48
CA VAL A 350 12.96 1.44 -6.83
C VAL A 350 12.69 2.71 -6.03
N VAL A 351 13.73 3.24 -5.38
CA VAL A 351 13.71 4.59 -4.82
C VAL A 351 13.71 5.59 -5.97
N MET A 352 12.72 6.48 -6.00
CA MET A 352 12.55 7.47 -7.06
C MET A 352 13.18 8.79 -6.64
N GLU A 353 12.42 9.88 -6.54
CA GLU A 353 12.96 11.21 -6.24
C GLU A 353 12.94 11.46 -4.73
N PRO A 354 14.10 11.52 -4.06
CA PRO A 354 14.20 11.96 -2.68
C PRO A 354 14.17 13.50 -2.65
N ASP A 355 13.37 14.08 -1.77
CA ASP A 355 13.25 15.53 -1.58
C ASP A 355 13.76 15.92 -0.19
N GLU A 356 14.99 16.48 -0.15
CA GLU A 356 15.63 16.97 1.07
C GLU A 356 14.86 18.12 1.73
N THR A 357 14.05 18.87 0.98
CA THR A 357 13.35 20.05 1.53
C THR A 357 12.12 19.66 2.34
N THR A 358 11.49 18.54 1.97
CA THR A 358 10.29 18.01 2.63
C THR A 358 10.58 16.76 3.44
N ASP A 359 11.83 16.29 3.46
CA ASP A 359 12.27 15.04 4.07
C ASP A 359 11.45 13.83 3.59
N THR A 360 11.09 13.81 2.30
CA THR A 360 10.22 12.79 1.70
C THR A 360 10.90 12.01 0.59
N VAL A 361 10.36 10.84 0.29
CA VAL A 361 10.81 10.02 -0.84
C VAL A 361 9.68 9.18 -1.41
N ASP A 362 9.60 9.12 -2.74
CA ASP A 362 8.71 8.22 -3.44
C ASP A 362 9.40 6.93 -3.86
N THR A 363 8.63 5.84 -3.92
CA THR A 363 9.05 4.56 -4.51
C THR A 363 8.17 4.18 -5.68
N ALA A 364 8.72 3.38 -6.59
CA ALA A 364 7.99 2.85 -7.72
C ALA A 364 8.29 1.37 -7.96
N LEU A 365 7.34 0.69 -8.58
CA LEU A 365 7.52 -0.67 -9.11
C LEU A 365 7.98 -0.61 -10.56
N PHE A 366 8.93 -1.47 -10.90
CA PHE A 366 9.30 -1.77 -12.28
C PHE A 366 9.11 -3.25 -12.54
N LEU A 367 8.41 -3.58 -13.63
CA LEU A 367 8.16 -4.95 -14.07
C LEU A 367 9.18 -5.37 -15.14
N ARG A 368 9.29 -6.67 -15.37
CA ARG A 368 10.07 -7.27 -16.45
C ARG A 368 9.26 -8.35 -17.14
N PHE A 369 9.73 -8.78 -18.30
CA PHE A 369 9.21 -9.94 -19.01
C PHE A 369 10.20 -11.08 -18.89
N CYS A 370 9.68 -12.28 -18.65
CA CYS A 370 10.47 -13.50 -18.63
C CYS A 370 9.82 -14.52 -19.54
N ALA A 371 10.63 -15.18 -20.37
CA ALA A 371 10.20 -16.30 -21.15
C ALA A 371 10.91 -17.56 -20.67
N TRP A 372 10.12 -18.60 -20.45
CA TRP A 372 10.60 -19.87 -19.90
C TRP A 372 11.84 -20.35 -20.67
N GLN A 373 12.95 -20.53 -19.94
CA GLN A 373 14.30 -20.92 -20.40
C GLN A 373 15.05 -19.95 -21.34
N MET A 374 14.40 -18.96 -21.94
CA MET A 374 15.01 -18.10 -22.96
C MET A 374 15.63 -16.82 -22.42
N GLY A 375 15.20 -16.37 -21.24
CA GLY A 375 15.73 -15.18 -20.61
C GLY A 375 14.69 -14.31 -19.93
N CYS A 376 15.18 -13.25 -19.30
CA CYS A 376 14.36 -12.14 -18.83
C CYS A 376 14.90 -10.83 -19.37
N THR A 377 14.00 -9.89 -19.64
CA THR A 377 14.40 -8.49 -19.83
C THR A 377 14.93 -7.93 -18.51
N PRO A 378 15.64 -6.79 -18.56
CA PRO A 378 15.76 -5.95 -17.37
C PRO A 378 14.38 -5.53 -16.81
N TYR A 379 14.31 -5.04 -15.58
CA TYR A 379 13.12 -4.40 -15.01
C TYR A 379 12.97 -2.97 -15.57
N PHE A 380 12.35 -2.83 -16.74
CA PHE A 380 12.28 -1.56 -17.47
C PHE A 380 10.86 -0.98 -17.60
N ILE A 381 9.83 -1.75 -17.23
CA ILE A 381 8.43 -1.33 -17.40
C ILE A 381 7.97 -0.64 -16.12
N GLY A 382 7.99 0.68 -16.13
CA GLY A 382 7.63 1.52 -15.01
C GLY A 382 7.91 2.99 -15.36
N PRO A 383 7.91 3.89 -14.37
CA PRO A 383 7.60 3.66 -12.96
C PRO A 383 6.10 3.48 -12.72
N ILE A 384 5.71 2.49 -11.92
CA ILE A 384 4.36 2.40 -11.34
C ILE A 384 4.45 2.98 -9.92
N PRO A 385 3.72 4.06 -9.59
CA PRO A 385 3.75 4.62 -8.23
C PRO A 385 3.45 3.56 -7.17
N PHE A 386 4.16 3.59 -6.03
CA PHE A 386 4.02 2.60 -4.97
C PHE A 386 3.73 3.23 -3.60
N PHE A 387 4.74 3.44 -2.76
CA PHE A 387 4.58 4.16 -1.49
C PHE A 387 5.53 5.35 -1.40
N SER A 388 5.09 6.34 -0.65
CA SER A 388 5.90 7.46 -0.21
C SER A 388 6.27 7.31 1.26
N TYR A 389 7.47 7.73 1.62
CA TYR A 389 8.00 7.69 2.98
C TYR A 389 8.53 9.06 3.38
N LYS A 390 8.72 9.26 4.69
CA LYS A 390 9.43 10.40 5.26
C LYS A 390 10.63 9.93 6.09
N VAL A 391 11.54 10.84 6.42
CA VAL A 391 12.57 10.60 7.44
C VAL A 391 11.91 10.05 8.73
N ASN A 392 12.61 9.14 9.40
CA ASN A 392 12.17 8.31 10.53
C ASN A 392 11.12 7.24 10.21
N ALA A 393 10.59 7.16 8.98
CA ALA A 393 9.71 6.06 8.61
C ALA A 393 10.49 4.73 8.57
N LEU A 394 9.77 3.65 8.86
CA LEU A 394 10.29 2.29 8.76
C LEU A 394 10.05 1.76 7.36
N MET A 395 11.09 1.23 6.74
CA MET A 395 11.05 0.68 5.39
C MET A 395 11.45 -0.79 5.40
N PHE A 396 10.64 -1.64 4.77
CA PHE A 396 11.00 -3.03 4.54
C PHE A 396 11.92 -3.15 3.34
N VAL A 397 13.16 -3.59 3.59
CA VAL A 397 14.22 -3.69 2.58
C VAL A 397 14.47 -5.13 2.11
N GLY A 398 13.82 -6.11 2.76
CA GLY A 398 13.96 -7.54 2.48
C GLY A 398 15.21 -8.16 3.12
N ASN A 399 15.91 -9.06 2.44
CA ASN A 399 17.18 -9.63 2.92
C ASN A 399 18.37 -8.81 2.44
N LEU A 400 19.32 -8.47 3.31
CA LEU A 400 20.63 -8.01 2.83
C LEU A 400 21.48 -9.20 2.43
N ASP A 401 22.13 -9.11 1.28
CA ASP A 401 23.13 -10.10 0.89
C ASP A 401 24.27 -10.05 1.92
N SER A 402 24.49 -11.17 2.62
CA SER A 402 25.60 -11.31 3.56
C SER A 402 26.91 -11.33 2.77
N GLN A 403 27.55 -10.16 2.64
CA GLN A 403 28.90 -9.96 2.10
C GLN A 403 29.31 -10.93 0.98
N SER A 404 28.72 -10.79 -0.21
CA SER A 404 29.34 -11.39 -1.40
C SER A 404 30.31 -10.39 -2.01
N GLN A 405 31.60 -10.66 -1.78
CA GLN A 405 32.78 -10.30 -2.55
C GLN A 405 32.60 -9.19 -3.60
N SER A 406 33.37 -8.11 -3.42
CA SER A 406 33.75 -7.13 -4.44
C SER A 406 33.99 -7.82 -5.80
N SER A 407 32.96 -7.91 -6.64
CA SER A 407 33.14 -8.22 -8.05
C SER A 407 33.83 -7.00 -8.66
N SER A 408 35.08 -7.18 -9.07
CA SER A 408 35.99 -6.10 -9.47
C SER A 408 35.60 -5.37 -10.76
N GLN A 409 34.37 -5.52 -11.26
CA GLN A 409 33.84 -4.85 -12.46
C GLN A 409 32.32 -4.62 -12.36
N THR A 410 31.82 -3.92 -11.34
CA THR A 410 30.42 -3.44 -11.34
C THR A 410 30.30 -2.13 -12.12
N THR A 411 29.66 -2.18 -13.28
CA THR A 411 29.38 -1.04 -14.17
C THR A 411 28.00 -0.44 -13.87
N SER A 412 27.97 0.68 -13.15
CA SER A 412 26.80 1.57 -13.07
C SER A 412 26.98 2.78 -13.99
N ILE A 413 25.90 3.45 -14.40
CA ILE A 413 25.94 4.64 -15.28
C ILE A 413 24.81 5.60 -14.84
N PRO A 414 24.98 6.94 -14.93
CA PRO A 414 23.91 7.88 -14.61
C PRO A 414 22.81 7.85 -15.67
N THR A 415 21.56 8.00 -15.27
CA THR A 415 20.40 8.04 -16.20
C THR A 415 20.33 9.35 -17.01
N GLY A 416 20.93 10.44 -16.52
CA GLY A 416 20.79 11.78 -17.10
C GLY A 416 19.45 12.47 -16.82
N ALA A 417 18.63 11.93 -15.91
CA ALA A 417 17.32 12.50 -15.56
C ALA A 417 17.42 13.93 -14.97
N LYS A 418 16.45 14.78 -15.32
CA LYS A 418 16.27 16.13 -14.75
C LYS A 418 15.16 16.12 -13.70
N THR A 419 15.22 17.04 -12.73
CA THR A 419 14.19 17.23 -11.70
C THR A 419 12.85 17.52 -12.37
N GLN A 420 11.80 16.82 -11.97
CA GLN A 420 10.44 17.23 -12.31
C GLN A 420 9.92 18.06 -11.14
N VAL A 421 9.57 19.31 -11.41
CA VAL A 421 8.90 20.15 -10.42
C VAL A 421 7.45 19.68 -10.37
N SER A 422 7.10 18.89 -9.36
CA SER A 422 5.70 18.60 -9.05
C SER A 422 4.99 19.92 -8.74
N SER A 423 4.10 20.33 -9.63
CA SER A 423 3.28 21.53 -9.47
C SER A 423 2.06 21.17 -8.63
N ASN A 424 2.23 21.21 -7.31
CA ASN A 424 1.11 21.34 -6.38
C ASN A 424 1.21 22.70 -5.69
N SER A 425 0.10 23.42 -5.77
CA SER A 425 -0.15 24.78 -5.31
C SER A 425 0.31 24.97 -3.87
N ALA A 426 1.36 25.74 -3.67
CA ALA A 426 1.74 26.26 -2.36
C ALA A 426 0.73 27.33 -1.94
N GLU A 427 -0.27 26.97 -1.14
CA GLU A 427 -0.94 27.94 -0.28
C GLU A 427 -0.04 28.20 0.93
N ASN A 428 0.40 29.45 1.03
CA ASN A 428 1.21 29.97 2.13
C ASN A 428 0.44 29.87 3.45
N ALA A 429 0.81 28.90 4.30
CA ALA A 429 0.54 28.98 5.73
C ALA A 429 1.85 29.37 6.44
N THR A 430 1.96 30.65 6.80
CA THR A 430 3.03 31.16 7.64
C THR A 430 2.81 30.65 9.07
N ALA A 431 3.33 29.47 9.40
CA ALA A 431 3.28 28.92 10.75
C ALA A 431 4.28 29.68 11.64
N THR A 432 3.74 30.50 12.52
CA THR A 432 4.49 31.10 13.63
C THR A 432 4.82 29.99 14.62
N ASN A 433 6.09 29.57 14.63
CA ASN A 433 6.66 28.70 15.67
C ASN A 433 6.60 29.43 17.01
N GLN A 434 5.53 29.22 17.78
CA GLN A 434 5.48 29.55 19.20
C GLN A 434 4.29 28.87 19.87
N MET A 435 4.56 27.76 20.56
CA MET A 435 4.01 27.39 21.88
C MET A 435 4.42 25.96 22.20
N ASN A 436 5.57 25.79 22.84
CA ASN A 436 5.89 24.54 23.54
C ASN A 436 6.12 24.92 25.02
N PRO A 437 5.16 24.64 25.93
CA PRO A 437 5.30 25.03 27.33
C PRO A 437 6.12 24.02 28.16
N CYS A 438 6.61 22.91 27.58
CA CYS A 438 7.39 21.91 28.31
C CYS A 438 8.81 21.74 27.73
N ASN A 439 9.82 21.79 28.59
CA ASN A 439 11.21 21.51 28.25
C ASN A 439 11.53 20.03 28.46
N PHE A 440 12.18 19.41 27.49
CA PHE A 440 12.73 18.06 27.61
C PHE A 440 14.07 18.11 28.37
N THR A 441 14.18 17.44 29.53
CA THR A 441 15.47 17.21 30.19
C THR A 441 15.78 15.73 30.30
N SER A 442 16.86 15.29 29.64
CA SER A 442 17.46 13.96 29.83
C SER A 442 18.18 13.84 31.18
N PRO A 443 18.27 12.63 31.78
CA PRO A 443 18.73 12.45 33.14
C PRO A 443 20.27 12.40 33.21
N HIS A 444 20.91 13.54 33.38
CA HIS A 444 22.22 13.63 34.02
C HIS A 444 22.27 14.89 34.89
N GLY A 445 21.63 14.84 36.05
CA GLY A 445 21.66 15.90 37.05
C GLY A 445 21.26 15.36 38.41
N SER A 446 22.13 15.52 39.39
CA SER A 446 22.01 15.03 40.77
C SER A 446 20.66 15.37 41.41
N MET A 447 20.05 14.37 42.06
CA MET A 447 18.89 14.56 42.94
C MET A 447 19.17 15.65 43.97
N SER A 448 18.30 16.66 44.01
CA SER A 448 18.01 17.40 45.23
C SER A 448 16.49 17.48 45.36
N SER A 449 16.00 16.96 46.49
CA SER A 449 14.60 16.82 46.84
C SER A 449 13.99 18.17 47.23
N GLN A 450 13.00 18.69 46.50
CA GLN A 450 11.96 19.60 47.02
C GLN A 450 10.64 19.52 46.21
N SER A 451 9.53 19.44 46.96
CA SER A 451 8.11 19.79 46.68
C SER A 451 7.30 19.13 45.54
N GLY A 452 6.45 18.16 45.88
CA GLY A 452 5.01 18.43 46.10
C GLY A 452 3.98 18.29 44.96
N ASP A 453 4.27 18.65 43.70
CA ASP A 453 3.20 18.87 42.70
C ASP A 453 3.46 18.28 41.29
N GLU A 454 4.34 17.29 41.17
CA GLU A 454 4.78 16.79 39.86
C GLU A 454 3.90 15.63 39.33
N ILE A 455 3.13 15.88 38.26
CA ILE A 455 2.32 14.85 37.57
C ILE A 455 3.18 14.10 36.54
N ASN A 456 3.22 12.77 36.65
CA ASN A 456 3.89 11.90 35.69
C ASN A 456 2.97 11.61 34.49
N LEU A 457 3.16 12.33 33.39
CA LEU A 457 2.30 12.21 32.19
C LEU A 457 2.28 10.80 31.58
N ARG A 458 3.39 10.05 31.66
CA ARG A 458 3.46 8.66 31.18
C ARG A 458 2.57 7.73 32.01
N SER A 459 2.59 7.88 33.33
CA SER A 459 1.73 7.13 34.25
C SER A 459 0.25 7.48 34.04
N LEU A 460 -0.04 8.75 33.78
CA LEU A 460 -1.40 9.20 33.44
C LEU A 460 -1.87 8.61 32.10
N GLY A 461 -1.01 8.60 31.08
CA GLY A 461 -1.30 7.95 29.81
C GLY A 461 -1.59 6.46 29.95
N ASN A 462 -0.77 5.73 30.70
CA ASN A 462 -1.01 4.31 30.97
C ASN A 462 -2.34 4.07 31.72
N ALA A 463 -2.69 4.94 32.67
CA ALA A 463 -3.94 4.87 33.40
C ALA A 463 -5.15 5.09 32.49
N ILE A 464 -5.09 6.10 31.61
CA ILE A 464 -6.14 6.40 30.63
C ILE A 464 -6.26 5.26 29.61
N ALA A 465 -5.15 4.82 29.01
CA ALA A 465 -5.15 3.71 28.05
C ALA A 465 -5.75 2.42 28.65
N LYS A 466 -5.53 2.16 29.93
CA LYS A 466 -6.11 0.99 30.62
C LYS A 466 -7.65 1.05 30.70
N ILE A 467 -8.24 2.23 30.72
CA ILE A 467 -9.70 2.42 30.69
C ILE A 467 -10.21 2.38 29.25
N GLU A 468 -9.49 3.06 28.37
CA GLU A 468 -9.95 3.42 27.04
C GLU A 468 -9.72 2.34 25.97
N SER A 469 -8.56 1.68 26.01
CA SER A 469 -8.10 0.79 24.93
C SER A 469 -7.66 -0.60 25.38
N ALA A 470 -7.73 -0.89 26.69
CA ALA A 470 -7.42 -2.22 27.21
C ALA A 470 -8.37 -3.28 26.63
N GLY A 471 -7.82 -4.18 25.81
CA GLY A 471 -8.57 -5.26 25.18
C GLY A 471 -9.23 -4.92 23.84
N SER A 472 -9.15 -3.67 23.37
CA SER A 472 -9.71 -3.21 22.08
C SER A 472 -8.66 -2.90 21.02
N GLY A 473 -7.40 -3.31 21.24
CA GLY A 473 -6.32 -3.19 20.27
C GLY A 473 -5.22 -2.18 20.63
N ASP A 474 -5.24 -1.57 21.83
CA ASP A 474 -4.24 -0.58 22.29
C ASP A 474 -4.07 0.57 21.28
N ASP A 475 -2.91 0.70 20.63
CA ASP A 475 -2.63 1.68 19.57
C ASP A 475 -3.50 1.52 18.31
N LYS A 476 -4.18 0.38 18.15
CA LYS A 476 -5.12 0.10 17.05
C LYS A 476 -6.58 0.34 17.44
N ALA A 477 -6.86 0.79 18.65
CA ALA A 477 -8.23 0.95 19.13
C ALA A 477 -8.99 2.03 18.34
N ILE A 478 -10.15 1.65 17.80
CA ILE A 478 -11.03 2.54 17.04
C ILE A 478 -12.36 2.64 17.78
N GLY A 479 -12.50 3.71 18.56
CA GLY A 479 -13.62 3.96 19.47
C GLY A 479 -14.87 4.45 18.77
N VAL A 480 -15.91 4.77 19.52
CA VAL A 480 -17.21 5.18 18.95
C VAL A 480 -17.16 6.52 18.22
N TYR A 481 -18.02 6.64 17.22
CA TYR A 481 -18.35 7.93 16.63
C TYR A 481 -19.33 8.64 17.55
N THR A 482 -19.05 9.91 17.88
CA THR A 482 -19.88 10.75 18.74
C THR A 482 -19.90 12.17 18.23
N CYS A 483 -20.98 12.88 18.52
CA CYS A 483 -21.09 14.31 18.26
C CYS A 483 -21.35 15.03 19.59
N ALA A 484 -20.48 15.98 19.92
CA ALA A 484 -20.59 16.88 21.06
C ALA A 484 -21.08 18.27 20.61
N ASP A 485 -21.37 19.15 21.57
CA ASP A 485 -21.66 20.57 21.35
C ASP A 485 -22.75 20.82 20.29
N GLN A 486 -23.88 20.12 20.42
CA GLN A 486 -25.02 20.21 19.50
C GLN A 486 -24.69 19.83 18.04
N GLY A 487 -23.65 19.00 17.82
CA GLY A 487 -23.25 18.54 16.50
C GLY A 487 -22.13 19.35 15.85
N LEU A 488 -21.55 20.31 16.57
CA LEU A 488 -20.41 21.10 16.07
C LEU A 488 -19.09 20.32 16.12
N ASN A 489 -18.96 19.37 17.04
CA ASN A 489 -17.77 18.54 17.19
C ASN A 489 -18.15 17.07 16.99
N CYS A 490 -18.14 16.64 15.73
CA CYS A 490 -18.43 15.26 15.36
C CYS A 490 -17.14 14.52 15.01
N GLY A 491 -16.96 13.32 15.55
CA GLY A 491 -15.75 12.57 15.31
C GLY A 491 -15.72 11.23 15.99
N ARG A 492 -14.61 10.52 15.79
CA ARG A 492 -14.38 9.18 16.34
C ARG A 492 -13.17 9.19 17.26
N ALA A 493 -13.22 8.43 18.34
CA ALA A 493 -12.07 8.20 19.20
C ALA A 493 -11.01 7.33 18.49
N LEU A 494 -9.77 7.81 18.45
CA LEU A 494 -8.65 7.22 17.70
C LEU A 494 -7.52 6.79 18.64
N GLY A 495 -7.06 5.56 18.46
CA GLY A 495 -5.83 5.06 19.04
C GLY A 495 -5.89 4.76 20.54
N ARG A 496 -4.71 4.53 21.11
CA ARG A 496 -4.46 4.08 22.48
C ARG A 496 -5.16 4.92 23.54
N TYR A 497 -5.21 6.22 23.33
CA TYR A 497 -5.77 7.17 24.28
C TYR A 497 -7.20 7.59 23.94
N GLN A 498 -7.78 7.01 22.87
CA GLN A 498 -9.11 7.35 22.38
C GLN A 498 -9.26 8.87 22.13
N LEU A 499 -8.22 9.49 21.56
CA LEU A 499 -8.24 10.91 21.18
C LEU A 499 -9.33 11.12 20.14
N MET A 500 -10.28 12.01 20.42
CA MET A 500 -11.30 12.35 19.43
C MET A 500 -10.66 12.90 18.16
N SER A 501 -11.18 12.53 16.99
CA SER A 501 -10.62 12.95 15.69
C SER A 501 -10.63 14.46 15.46
N TYR A 502 -11.39 15.22 16.26
CA TYR A 502 -11.40 16.69 16.30
C TYR A 502 -10.50 17.28 17.40
N ASN A 503 -9.73 16.45 18.13
CA ASN A 503 -8.75 16.95 19.09
C ASN A 503 -7.68 17.76 18.32
N PRO A 504 -7.39 19.01 18.72
CA PRO A 504 -6.55 19.91 17.93
C PRO A 504 -5.15 19.36 17.67
N TYR A 505 -4.55 18.67 18.65
CA TYR A 505 -3.22 18.09 18.51
C TYR A 505 -3.21 16.85 17.61
N ALA A 506 -4.28 16.04 17.64
CA ALA A 506 -4.42 14.93 16.69
C ALA A 506 -4.68 15.44 15.27
N VAL A 507 -5.53 16.46 15.11
CA VAL A 507 -5.83 17.10 13.81
C VAL A 507 -4.55 17.63 13.17
N GLU A 508 -3.72 18.36 13.92
CA GLU A 508 -2.46 18.91 13.42
C GLU A 508 -1.54 17.81 12.85
N LEU A 509 -1.34 16.72 13.60
CA LEU A 509 -0.48 15.61 13.18
C LEU A 509 -1.07 14.81 12.01
N ILE A 510 -2.39 14.70 11.92
CA ILE A 510 -3.07 13.98 10.83
C ILE A 510 -3.02 14.80 9.53
N VAL A 511 -3.40 16.08 9.56
CA VAL A 511 -3.44 16.96 8.37
C VAL A 511 -2.04 17.18 7.77
N ALA A 512 -0.98 17.09 8.59
CA ALA A 512 0.40 17.15 8.11
C ALA A 512 0.82 15.96 7.21
N LYS A 513 -0.02 14.90 7.10
CA LYS A 513 0.22 13.74 6.24
C LYS A 513 -0.58 13.85 4.93
N PRO A 514 0.00 13.44 3.79
CA PRO A 514 -0.74 13.38 2.53
C PRO A 514 -2.04 12.56 2.66
N GLY A 515 -3.18 13.14 2.27
CA GLY A 515 -4.50 12.51 2.41
C GLY A 515 -5.14 12.65 3.81
N GLY A 516 -4.47 13.30 4.76
CA GLY A 516 -4.93 13.39 6.15
C GLY A 516 -6.19 14.25 6.32
N GLN A 517 -6.34 15.30 5.51
CA GLN A 517 -7.53 16.15 5.52
C GLN A 517 -8.77 15.38 5.04
N GLU A 518 -8.63 14.61 3.96
CA GLU A 518 -9.68 13.76 3.41
C GLU A 518 -10.05 12.66 4.40
N PHE A 519 -9.05 12.02 5.02
CA PHE A 519 -9.26 11.05 6.09
C PHE A 519 -10.10 11.64 7.24
N LEU A 520 -9.75 12.81 7.76
CA LEU A 520 -10.51 13.46 8.83
C LEU A 520 -11.94 13.79 8.40
N SER A 521 -12.13 14.33 7.19
CA SER A 521 -13.44 14.64 6.63
C SER A 521 -14.37 13.41 6.59
N ARG A 522 -13.85 12.23 6.20
CA ARG A 522 -14.62 10.99 6.24
C ARG A 522 -14.97 10.56 7.67
N VAL A 523 -14.00 10.63 8.58
CA VAL A 523 -14.20 10.25 9.99
C VAL A 523 -15.22 11.17 10.68
N GLU A 524 -15.19 12.47 10.38
CA GLU A 524 -16.19 13.46 10.82
C GLU A 524 -17.60 13.11 10.32
N GLN A 525 -17.72 12.49 9.15
CA GLN A 525 -19.00 12.00 8.60
C GLN A 525 -19.44 10.62 9.16
N GLY A 526 -18.70 10.06 10.11
CA GLY A 526 -19.03 8.79 10.76
C GLY A 526 -18.34 7.56 10.18
N TYR A 527 -17.44 7.72 9.20
CA TYR A 527 -16.62 6.62 8.69
C TYR A 527 -15.85 5.94 9.83
N LYS A 528 -15.87 4.61 9.85
CA LYS A 528 -15.06 3.81 10.76
C LYS A 528 -13.76 3.44 10.02
N PRO A 529 -12.62 4.07 10.35
CA PRO A 529 -11.37 3.75 9.70
C PRO A 529 -10.96 2.31 10.00
N THR A 530 -10.09 1.76 9.16
CA THR A 530 -9.39 0.51 9.41
C THR A 530 -8.20 0.73 10.36
N GLU A 531 -7.71 -0.33 11.00
CA GLU A 531 -6.48 -0.25 11.82
C GLU A 531 -5.27 0.27 11.03
N ALA A 532 -5.19 -0.08 9.75
CA ALA A 532 -4.13 0.36 8.85
C ALA A 532 -4.23 1.86 8.54
N GLU A 533 -5.43 2.37 8.26
CA GLU A 533 -5.65 3.82 8.07
C GLU A 533 -5.35 4.59 9.37
N LEU A 534 -5.80 4.09 10.53
CA LEU A 534 -5.44 4.70 11.82
C LEU A 534 -3.93 4.78 12.00
N PHE A 535 -3.21 3.69 11.73
CA PHE A 535 -1.76 3.67 11.86
C PHE A 535 -1.05 4.54 10.80
N GLN A 536 -1.61 4.64 9.59
CA GLN A 536 -1.10 5.54 8.54
C GLN A 536 -1.22 7.00 8.95
N PHE A 537 -2.38 7.42 9.46
CA PHE A 537 -2.68 8.82 9.72
C PHE A 537 -2.32 9.29 11.14
N LEU A 538 -2.33 8.39 12.12
CA LEU A 538 -1.99 8.66 13.51
C LEU A 538 -1.24 7.45 14.12
N PRO A 539 0.02 7.20 13.71
CA PRO A 539 0.85 6.12 14.23
C PRO A 539 1.11 6.27 15.73
N THR A 540 1.59 5.21 16.39
CA THR A 540 1.76 5.15 17.86
C THR A 540 2.55 6.33 18.44
N ALA A 541 3.62 6.78 17.76
CA ALA A 541 4.42 7.92 18.20
C ALA A 541 3.62 9.24 18.18
N ASP A 542 2.80 9.44 17.15
CA ASP A 542 1.96 10.63 17.01
C ASP A 542 0.78 10.61 17.98
N GLN A 543 0.23 9.42 18.28
CA GLN A 543 -0.76 9.26 19.34
C GLN A 543 -0.19 9.68 20.70
N GLU A 544 1.05 9.25 21.02
CA GLU A 544 1.75 9.66 22.25
C GLU A 544 2.00 11.17 22.25
N GLN A 545 2.50 11.73 21.15
CA GLN A 545 2.77 13.16 21.03
C GLN A 545 1.51 14.01 21.22
N ALA A 546 0.43 13.70 20.50
CA ALA A 546 -0.85 14.41 20.63
C ALA A 546 -1.42 14.30 22.03
N PHE A 547 -1.36 13.11 22.65
CA PHE A 547 -1.84 12.89 24.00
C PHE A 547 -1.05 13.71 25.04
N LEU A 548 0.28 13.70 24.97
CA LEU A 548 1.12 14.44 25.90
C LEU A 548 0.86 15.95 25.80
N ALA A 549 0.71 16.48 24.58
CA ALA A 549 0.38 17.87 24.36
C ALA A 549 -1.01 18.22 24.92
N ASP A 550 -2.02 17.37 24.66
CA ASP A 550 -3.38 17.56 25.17
C ASP A 550 -3.45 17.52 26.70
N MET A 551 -2.72 16.60 27.34
CA MET A 551 -2.66 16.50 28.79
C MET A 551 -1.94 17.69 29.43
N ALA A 552 -0.86 18.18 28.81
CA ALA A 552 -0.14 19.34 29.30
C ALA A 552 -1.05 20.59 29.33
N ASP A 553 -1.78 20.85 28.24
CA ASP A 553 -2.76 21.94 28.16
C ASP A 553 -3.87 21.77 29.21
N LYS A 554 -4.44 20.56 29.32
CA LYS A 554 -5.48 20.28 30.32
C LYS A 554 -5.01 20.49 31.74
N ILE A 555 -3.79 20.08 32.09
CA ILE A 555 -3.20 20.30 33.42
C ILE A 555 -3.09 21.81 33.68
N GLN A 556 -2.51 22.55 32.74
CA GLN A 556 -2.31 24.00 32.87
C GLN A 556 -3.63 24.74 33.09
N VAL A 557 -4.65 24.42 32.28
CA VAL A 557 -5.98 25.06 32.41
C VAL A 557 -6.65 24.64 33.71
N THR A 558 -6.55 23.37 34.11
CA THR A 558 -7.24 22.85 35.30
C THR A 558 -6.65 23.36 36.61
N GLN A 559 -5.34 23.61 36.68
CA GLN A 559 -4.71 24.23 37.84
C GLN A 559 -5.29 25.61 38.17
N ALA A 560 -5.84 26.32 37.18
CA ALA A 560 -6.50 27.60 37.39
C ALA A 560 -7.97 27.48 37.84
N GLU A 561 -8.57 26.29 37.77
CA GLU A 561 -9.94 26.03 38.23
C GLU A 561 -10.01 25.85 39.75
N ILE A 562 -11.18 26.11 40.33
CA ILE A 562 -11.46 25.90 41.76
C ILE A 562 -12.18 24.56 41.94
N ASP A 563 -11.65 23.70 42.82
CA ASP A 563 -12.32 22.47 43.23
C ASP A 563 -13.51 22.83 44.13
N PRO A 564 -14.76 22.52 43.74
CA PRO A 564 -15.94 22.86 44.52
C PRO A 564 -16.00 22.11 45.86
N THR A 565 -15.22 21.04 46.02
CA THR A 565 -15.17 20.24 47.26
C THR A 565 -14.30 20.88 48.33
N THR A 566 -13.18 21.50 47.92
CA THR A 566 -12.19 22.08 48.85
C THR A 566 -12.27 23.60 48.91
N GLY A 567 -12.80 24.25 47.87
CA GLY A 567 -12.78 25.71 47.70
C GLY A 567 -11.40 26.25 47.30
N GLU A 568 -10.43 25.38 47.05
CA GLU A 568 -9.06 25.73 46.63
C GLU A 568 -8.83 25.36 45.16
N HIS A 569 -7.70 25.79 44.59
CA HIS A 569 -7.31 25.38 43.24
C HIS A 569 -7.07 23.87 43.16
N PHE A 570 -7.33 23.26 42.00
CA PHE A 570 -7.02 21.85 41.78
C PHE A 570 -5.50 21.59 41.86
N THR A 571 -5.09 20.75 42.80
CA THR A 571 -3.70 20.29 43.00
C THR A 571 -3.65 18.78 43.26
N GLY A 572 -2.44 18.21 43.22
CA GLY A 572 -2.18 16.81 43.54
C GLY A 572 -3.12 15.82 42.85
N GLU A 573 -3.72 14.92 43.63
CA GLU A 573 -4.58 13.84 43.12
C GLU A 573 -5.90 14.35 42.52
N ARG A 574 -6.46 15.44 43.06
CA ARG A 574 -7.69 16.03 42.54
C ARG A 574 -7.48 16.66 41.17
N LEU A 575 -6.29 17.22 40.93
CA LEU A 575 -5.90 17.68 39.59
C LEU A 575 -5.85 16.52 38.59
N ILE A 576 -5.29 15.37 38.97
CA ILE A 576 -5.25 14.17 38.12
C ILE A 576 -6.67 13.67 37.79
N GLU A 577 -7.54 13.55 38.79
CA GLU A 577 -8.93 13.15 38.58
C GLU A 577 -9.65 14.11 37.61
N ARG A 578 -9.48 15.42 37.80
CA ARG A 578 -10.16 16.43 36.99
C ARG A 578 -9.62 16.49 35.55
N VAL A 579 -8.32 16.32 35.35
CA VAL A 579 -7.73 16.24 34.00
C VAL A 579 -8.25 15.01 33.26
N ALA A 580 -8.32 13.85 33.92
CA ALA A 580 -8.91 12.65 33.34
C ALA A 580 -10.40 12.84 33.00
N GLN A 581 -11.16 13.54 33.84
CA GLN A 581 -12.55 13.92 33.52
C GLN A 581 -12.61 14.77 32.24
N LYS A 582 -11.74 15.77 32.09
CA LYS A 582 -11.73 16.61 30.88
C LYS A 582 -11.30 15.85 29.62
N HIS A 583 -10.44 14.85 29.75
CA HIS A 583 -10.13 13.93 28.65
C HIS A 583 -11.40 13.19 28.18
N PHE A 584 -12.14 12.62 29.12
CA PHE A 584 -13.33 11.81 28.85
C PHE A 584 -14.57 12.62 28.41
N GLY A 585 -14.85 13.72 29.09
CA GLY A 585 -16.07 14.52 28.89
C GLY A 585 -15.87 15.81 28.09
N GLY A 586 -14.63 16.12 27.69
CA GLY A 586 -14.26 17.39 27.06
C GLY A 586 -13.94 18.51 28.07
N ASN A 587 -13.35 19.59 27.55
CA ASN A 587 -12.81 20.69 28.37
C ASN A 587 -13.87 21.42 29.21
N TYR A 588 -15.13 21.47 28.75
CA TYR A 588 -16.25 22.13 29.41
C TYR A 588 -17.12 21.19 30.25
N SER A 589 -16.68 19.94 30.45
CA SER A 589 -17.43 18.96 31.23
C SER A 589 -17.63 19.43 32.69
N LEU A 590 -18.82 19.15 33.25
CA LEU A 590 -19.14 19.49 34.64
C LEU A 590 -18.18 18.77 35.60
N ILE A 591 -17.71 19.47 36.64
CA ILE A 591 -16.85 18.87 37.66
C ILE A 591 -17.61 17.75 38.38
N ASP A 592 -17.02 16.55 38.44
CA ASP A 592 -17.62 15.36 39.07
C ASP A 592 -19.05 15.04 38.57
N GLY A 593 -19.31 15.35 37.30
CA GLY A 593 -20.62 15.16 36.68
C GLY A 593 -21.08 13.69 36.62
N GLY A 594 -22.39 13.49 36.55
CA GLY A 594 -23.01 12.16 36.38
C GLY A 594 -23.14 11.70 34.93
N GLY A 595 -22.77 12.54 33.95
CA GLY A 595 -22.83 12.19 32.52
C GLY A 595 -21.91 11.02 32.19
N SER A 596 -22.31 10.18 31.23
CA SER A 596 -21.60 8.96 30.84
C SER A 596 -21.32 8.93 29.33
N ASP A 597 -20.44 8.02 28.90
CA ASP A 597 -20.17 7.75 27.48
C ASP A 597 -21.40 7.19 26.77
N ALA A 598 -21.29 7.02 25.44
CA ALA A 598 -22.34 6.42 24.61
C ALA A 598 -22.74 5.00 25.05
N PHE A 599 -21.97 4.36 25.93
CA PHE A 599 -22.23 3.02 26.45
C PHE A 599 -22.77 3.01 27.89
N GLY A 600 -22.84 4.16 28.56
CA GLY A 600 -23.34 4.27 29.93
C GLY A 600 -22.45 3.58 30.98
N ARG A 601 -21.17 3.32 30.68
CA ARG A 601 -20.32 2.42 31.50
C ARG A 601 -19.72 3.10 32.72
N LEU A 602 -19.26 4.34 32.56
CA LEU A 602 -18.63 5.13 33.60
C LEU A 602 -19.25 6.52 33.60
N SER A 603 -19.67 7.02 34.76
CA SER A 603 -19.91 8.46 34.89
C SER A 603 -18.58 9.21 34.79
N LEU A 604 -18.63 10.49 34.45
CA LEU A 604 -17.46 11.37 34.43
C LEU A 604 -16.70 11.30 35.76
N LYS A 605 -17.42 11.34 36.89
CA LYS A 605 -16.83 11.17 38.22
C LYS A 605 -16.13 9.82 38.40
N ASP A 606 -16.78 8.73 37.99
CA ASP A 606 -16.22 7.38 38.12
C ASP A 606 -15.00 7.19 37.22
N TYR A 607 -15.01 7.81 36.03
CA TYR A 607 -13.88 7.83 35.12
C TYR A 607 -12.65 8.46 35.78
N GLY A 608 -12.80 9.68 36.32
CA GLY A 608 -11.70 10.38 37.00
C GLY A 608 -11.11 9.58 38.16
N LYS A 609 -11.97 8.99 39.00
CA LYS A 609 -11.54 8.14 40.12
C LYS A 609 -10.83 6.87 39.65
N THR A 610 -11.33 6.24 38.58
CA THR A 610 -10.74 5.02 38.02
C THR A 610 -9.36 5.32 37.41
N ALA A 611 -9.21 6.47 36.75
CA ALA A 611 -7.94 6.95 36.22
C ALA A 611 -6.94 7.20 37.36
N LEU A 612 -7.33 7.92 38.42
CA LEU A 612 -6.45 8.12 39.59
C LEU A 612 -6.07 6.80 40.25
N ALA A 613 -7.03 5.88 40.45
CA ALA A 613 -6.75 4.58 41.02
C ALA A 613 -5.72 3.81 40.17
N SER A 614 -5.87 3.83 38.85
CA SER A 614 -4.91 3.20 37.94
C SER A 614 -3.54 3.89 37.93
N TYR A 615 -3.51 5.23 38.00
CA TYR A 615 -2.30 6.04 38.11
C TYR A 615 -1.48 5.71 39.36
N ARG A 616 -2.14 5.51 40.50
CA ARG A 616 -1.46 5.08 41.74
C ARG A 616 -0.80 3.70 41.62
N HIS A 617 -1.35 2.82 40.78
CA HIS A 617 -0.84 1.46 40.60
C HIS A 617 0.28 1.35 39.56
N SER A 618 0.47 2.36 38.69
CA SER A 618 1.61 2.41 37.77
C SER A 618 2.86 2.91 38.50
N HIS A 619 3.53 2.04 39.25
CA HIS A 619 4.88 2.29 39.77
C HIS A 619 5.92 1.97 38.69
N ASP A 620 6.33 2.95 37.89
CA ASP A 620 7.53 2.82 37.06
C ASP A 620 8.51 3.97 37.34
N HIS A 621 9.69 3.62 37.84
CA HIS A 621 10.73 4.52 38.34
C HIS A 621 11.79 4.88 37.28
N SER A 622 11.48 4.78 35.98
CA SER A 622 12.42 5.23 34.95
C SER A 622 11.80 6.26 33.99
N GLN A 623 12.38 7.46 33.99
CA GLN A 623 12.12 8.63 33.14
C GLN A 623 10.88 9.48 33.50
N THR A 624 11.13 10.57 34.23
CA THR A 624 10.18 11.64 34.53
C THR A 624 10.14 12.64 33.37
N LEU A 625 8.97 12.85 32.77
CA LEU A 625 8.71 13.97 31.86
C LEU A 625 7.97 15.04 32.66
N THR A 626 8.58 16.21 32.79
CA THR A 626 8.22 17.23 33.78
C THR A 626 7.85 18.54 33.06
N CYS A 627 6.64 19.06 33.30
CA CYS A 627 6.25 20.39 32.84
C CYS A 627 6.37 21.39 34.00
N VAL A 628 7.18 22.45 33.83
CA VAL A 628 7.32 23.55 34.81
C VAL A 628 6.74 24.82 34.18
N PRO A 629 5.81 25.54 34.84
CA PRO A 629 5.24 26.77 34.29
C PRO A 629 6.29 27.88 34.15
N SER A 630 6.46 28.43 32.95
CA SER A 630 7.20 29.68 32.75
C SER A 630 6.33 30.86 33.18
N GLY A 631 6.56 31.35 34.39
CA GLY A 631 5.92 32.57 34.87
C GLY A 631 6.48 33.82 34.19
N GLN A 632 5.79 34.34 33.17
CA GLN A 632 5.84 35.77 32.82
C GLN A 632 4.61 36.18 32.00
N ARG A 633 3.67 36.89 32.65
CA ARG A 633 2.62 37.65 31.97
C ARG A 633 3.22 38.92 31.38
N PHE A 634 3.13 39.12 30.07
CA PHE A 634 3.07 40.46 29.50
C PHE A 634 1.61 40.80 29.25
N ALA A 635 1.11 41.78 30.01
CA ALA A 635 -0.19 42.37 29.80
C ALA A 635 -0.15 43.30 28.59
N PHE A 636 -1.14 43.21 27.71
CA PHE A 636 -1.52 44.31 26.82
C PHE A 636 -3.05 44.43 26.81
N ASN A 637 -3.49 45.68 26.96
CA ASN A 637 -4.88 46.16 26.93
C ASN A 637 -5.56 45.89 25.59
#